data_AF-A0A969M230-F1
#
_entry.id   AF-A0A969M230-F1
#
_cell.length_a   1.000
_cell.length_b   1.000
_cell.length_c   1.000
_cell.angle_alpha   90.00
_cell.angle_beta   90.00
_cell.angle_gamma   90.00
#
_symmetry.space_group_name_H-M   'P 1'
#
loop_
_entity.id
_entity.type
_entity.pdbx_description
1 polymer ?
#
loop_
_entity_poly.entity_id
_entity_poly.type
_entity_poly.pdbx_seq_one_letter_code
_entity_poly.pdbx_strand_id
1 'polypeptide(L)'
;MMAFTLAGLIFLSPTWAAEPTPDRTRLTLEELQNRLTNPVSQEGALWIDLQNFTIDLQPENAEFRDRFYQLLQTALNQSKVRLGLNLSRSLIQGEFMGSRLGIRVPLLVETLQSMFSEAELADLTSTAAQLALQDQSGDKVAIALPKIAVIRGRVALNQTRFTGEVDFRRSFFLRGVDGIETEFLQETDWREARFSQTANFSQAVFEQDANFQQSVFLAQARFRRTDFQKSVNFEESQFQKGDFNEVHFQGITDFKSTLWQDEVDFGESWWQGRAIFSKARFFQTPDFQQALFQQSLDFRGAQFKQSISLREASIQELVDFSDVSFNRTKTLDLANLMFDSTSAQILGDPGFIGQVISVPTLQGNENLLRNLIQNFRQQKQIGDANQIELLRAELLLKSLKRNLLGINLNTASIPQLIRAGFNQDQAQAIFQTRIERPLRDLTEILKLDAIDLSTYFKVYDHVRVNPQKLLQRADRQMGWFRASVLPIVHWIITGLQWLGLGILLLLSGYGTQFGLIFGVGILAIAYFGWLFWLVDRCRKWRPKPILPTMLETIAMGISFSLLLMLSLFEIFSTAIWPPLTLACMGLILFPLPILVLGLIYWQGRYHNLMNVSYLTEDASLRQLRLMIGRLPIIPRYPLFRERYMPILWERRWNWLNYYDFSLNNFLKFGFNDLRLRDEYLPGLVTVLVWYQWSLGVVYLSLLFWTLSRTIPGLNLLIYLK
;
A
#
# COMPACT_ATOMS: atom_id res chain seq x y z
N MET A 1 -2.63 -9.89 -25.67
CA MET A 1 -1.76 -10.79 -26.46
C MET A 1 -1.29 -10.01 -27.67
N MET A 2 0.03 -9.86 -27.88
CA MET A 2 0.72 -8.87 -28.75
C MET A 2 0.89 -7.44 -28.17
N ALA A 3 1.81 -7.31 -27.21
CA ALA A 3 2.70 -6.13 -27.01
C ALA A 3 3.63 -6.35 -25.78
N PHE A 4 4.13 -7.57 -25.55
CA PHE A 4 5.06 -7.91 -24.46
C PHE A 4 6.27 -8.67 -25.00
N THR A 5 6.89 -8.12 -26.05
CA THR A 5 8.13 -8.63 -26.63
C THR A 5 9.04 -7.45 -26.93
N LEU A 6 9.65 -6.86 -25.89
CA LEU A 6 10.96 -6.18 -25.93
C LEU A 6 11.30 -5.63 -24.52
N ALA A 7 11.69 -6.50 -23.60
CA ALA A 7 12.50 -6.14 -22.41
C ALA A 7 13.26 -7.35 -21.84
N GLY A 8 13.35 -8.45 -22.59
CA GLY A 8 14.37 -9.46 -22.38
C GLY A 8 15.63 -9.06 -23.13
N LEU A 9 16.25 -7.94 -22.72
CA LEU A 9 17.68 -7.83 -22.94
C LEU A 9 18.29 -8.86 -21.99
N ILE A 10 18.50 -10.05 -22.55
CA ILE A 10 19.53 -10.94 -22.06
C ILE A 10 20.78 -10.05 -22.07
N PHE A 11 21.18 -9.55 -20.90
CA PHE A 11 22.58 -9.24 -20.66
C PHE A 11 23.28 -10.58 -20.81
N LEU A 12 23.54 -10.98 -22.06
CA LEU A 12 24.77 -11.64 -22.39
C LEU A 12 25.77 -10.66 -21.80
N SER A 13 26.36 -11.03 -20.66
CA SER A 13 27.61 -10.42 -20.25
C SER A 13 28.40 -10.28 -21.54
N PRO A 14 28.75 -9.06 -21.98
CA PRO A 14 29.69 -8.96 -23.07
C PRO A 14 30.85 -9.84 -22.62
N THR A 15 31.13 -10.91 -23.38
CA THR A 15 32.41 -11.58 -23.29
C THR A 15 33.40 -10.48 -23.57
N TRP A 16 33.87 -9.82 -22.51
CA TRP A 16 34.89 -8.82 -22.58
C TRP A 16 36.05 -9.56 -23.21
N ALA A 17 36.34 -9.20 -24.47
CA ALA A 17 37.68 -9.32 -24.96
C ALA A 17 38.55 -8.71 -23.86
N ALA A 18 39.48 -9.50 -23.31
CA ALA A 18 40.34 -9.09 -22.21
C ALA A 18 40.82 -7.66 -22.48
N GLU A 19 40.42 -6.72 -21.62
CA GLU A 19 41.05 -5.40 -21.62
C GLU A 19 42.56 -5.62 -21.54
N PRO A 20 43.38 -4.80 -22.22
CA PRO A 20 44.82 -4.90 -22.10
C PRO A 20 45.18 -4.89 -20.62
N THR A 21 45.80 -5.97 -20.15
CA THR A 21 46.26 -6.06 -18.76
C THR A 21 47.09 -4.81 -18.48
N PRO A 22 46.69 -3.95 -17.54
CA PRO A 22 47.44 -2.74 -17.25
C PRO A 22 48.88 -3.13 -16.92
N ASP A 23 49.84 -2.40 -17.46
CA ASP A 23 51.26 -2.64 -17.23
C ASP A 23 51.56 -2.36 -15.74
N ARG A 24 51.56 -3.43 -14.93
CA ARG A 24 51.73 -3.38 -13.48
C ARG A 24 53.13 -3.87 -13.13
N THR A 25 53.89 -3.04 -12.44
CA THR A 25 55.22 -3.44 -11.93
C THR A 25 55.07 -4.35 -10.70
N ARG A 26 55.94 -5.35 -10.53
CA ARG A 26 55.92 -6.19 -9.32
C ARG A 26 56.49 -5.40 -8.14
N LEU A 27 55.81 -5.41 -7.00
CA LEU A 27 56.28 -4.74 -5.80
C LEU A 27 57.46 -5.51 -5.18
N THR A 28 58.63 -4.88 -5.08
CA THR A 28 59.80 -5.43 -4.38
C THR A 28 59.86 -4.89 -2.94
N LEU A 29 60.62 -5.55 -2.06
CA LEU A 29 60.82 -5.07 -0.69
C LEU A 29 61.51 -3.70 -0.64
N GLU A 30 62.46 -3.44 -1.54
CA GLU A 30 63.16 -2.16 -1.64
C GLU A 30 62.19 -1.02 -2.00
N GLU A 31 61.31 -1.26 -2.99
CA GLU A 31 60.32 -0.26 -3.37
C GLU A 31 59.26 -0.06 -2.28
N LEU A 32 58.82 -1.13 -1.61
CA LEU A 32 57.94 -1.00 -0.45
C LEU A 32 58.58 -0.14 0.65
N GLN A 33 59.84 -0.39 1.02
CA GLN A 33 60.55 0.41 2.02
C GLN A 33 60.68 1.87 1.59
N ASN A 34 60.99 2.13 0.32
CA ASN A 34 61.04 3.47 -0.25
C ASN A 34 59.70 4.21 -0.07
N ARG A 35 58.58 3.57 -0.43
CA ARG A 35 57.22 4.13 -0.28
C ARG A 35 56.83 4.37 1.17
N LEU A 36 57.28 3.51 2.09
CA LEU A 36 57.05 3.69 3.53
C LEU A 36 57.84 4.88 4.09
N THR A 37 59.06 5.12 3.61
CA THR A 37 59.88 6.27 4.04
C THR A 37 59.47 7.59 3.40
N ASN A 38 58.85 7.54 2.21
CA ASN A 38 58.47 8.71 1.41
C ASN A 38 56.95 8.73 1.11
N PRO A 39 56.10 8.94 2.13
CA PRO A 39 54.66 9.00 1.92
C PRO A 39 54.25 10.23 1.10
N VAL A 40 53.24 10.06 0.24
CA VAL A 40 52.77 11.09 -0.70
C VAL A 40 51.63 11.89 -0.06
N SER A 41 51.67 13.21 -0.18
CA SER A 41 50.55 14.07 0.22
C SER A 41 49.59 14.26 -0.95
N GLN A 42 48.36 13.78 -0.82
CA GLN A 42 47.30 13.94 -1.82
C GLN A 42 45.99 14.32 -1.14
N GLU A 43 45.36 15.39 -1.63
CA GLU A 43 44.10 15.95 -1.08
C GLU A 43 44.15 16.23 0.43
N GLY A 44 45.31 16.62 0.96
CA GLY A 44 45.51 16.93 2.37
C GLY A 44 45.64 15.70 3.29
N ALA A 45 45.68 14.48 2.74
CA ALA A 45 46.00 13.26 3.46
C ALA A 45 47.39 12.72 3.04
N LEU A 46 48.09 12.09 3.99
CA LEU A 46 49.36 11.41 3.73
C LEU A 46 49.09 9.93 3.40
N TRP A 47 49.71 9.42 2.35
CA TRP A 47 49.47 8.09 1.83
C TRP A 47 50.76 7.28 1.69
N ILE A 48 50.69 6.01 2.09
CA ILE A 48 51.59 4.97 1.59
C ILE A 48 51.03 4.57 0.21
N ASP A 49 51.68 5.05 -0.84
CA ASP A 49 51.21 4.90 -2.22
C ASP A 49 51.75 3.62 -2.87
N LEU A 50 50.90 2.60 -2.95
CA LEU A 50 51.15 1.29 -3.57
C LEU A 50 50.21 1.05 -4.77
N GLN A 51 49.87 2.12 -5.50
CA GLN A 51 49.04 2.04 -6.70
C GLN A 51 49.79 1.45 -7.91
N ASN A 52 49.05 0.79 -8.82
CA ASN A 52 49.55 0.18 -10.06
C ASN A 52 50.62 -0.93 -9.86
N PHE A 53 50.66 -1.59 -8.71
CA PHE A 53 51.58 -2.69 -8.44
C PHE A 53 50.93 -4.06 -8.56
N THR A 54 51.72 -5.07 -8.90
CA THR A 54 51.41 -6.48 -8.60
C THR A 54 52.05 -6.85 -7.27
N ILE A 55 51.22 -7.14 -6.27
CA ILE A 55 51.61 -7.49 -4.91
C ILE A 55 51.37 -8.98 -4.71
N ASP A 56 52.45 -9.75 -4.64
CA ASP A 56 52.41 -11.21 -4.57
C ASP A 56 52.50 -11.71 -3.13
N LEU A 57 51.34 -12.05 -2.55
CA LEU A 57 51.14 -12.56 -1.20
C LEU A 57 50.83 -14.07 -1.17
N GLN A 58 51.08 -14.78 -2.28
CA GLN A 58 50.80 -16.21 -2.36
C GLN A 58 51.71 -17.01 -1.39
N PRO A 59 51.30 -18.22 -0.96
CA PRO A 59 52.08 -19.06 -0.04
C PRO A 59 53.52 -19.34 -0.53
N GLU A 60 53.73 -19.40 -1.84
CA GLU A 60 55.04 -19.60 -2.48
C GLU A 60 56.00 -18.43 -2.22
N ASN A 61 55.46 -17.23 -1.92
CA ASN A 61 56.22 -16.03 -1.62
C ASN A 61 56.04 -15.59 -0.15
N ALA A 62 56.01 -16.56 0.78
CA ALA A 62 55.75 -16.33 2.20
C ALA A 62 56.71 -15.33 2.87
N GLU A 63 58.00 -15.33 2.49
CA GLU A 63 58.98 -14.38 3.06
C GLU A 63 58.62 -12.92 2.75
N PHE A 64 58.32 -12.61 1.48
CA PHE A 64 57.87 -11.29 1.08
C PHE A 64 56.56 -10.92 1.78
N ARG A 65 55.58 -11.84 1.78
CA ARG A 65 54.27 -11.63 2.41
C ARG A 65 54.39 -11.27 3.88
N ASP A 66 55.17 -12.02 4.64
CA ASP A 66 55.31 -11.81 6.08
C ASP A 66 56.04 -10.48 6.37
N ARG A 67 57.07 -10.16 5.58
CA ARG A 67 57.74 -8.84 5.63
C ARG A 67 56.83 -7.70 5.22
N PHE A 68 56.00 -7.87 4.20
CA PHE A 68 55.02 -6.90 3.72
C PHE A 68 54.07 -6.48 4.85
N TYR A 69 53.44 -7.46 5.52
CA TYR A 69 52.56 -7.18 6.66
C TYR A 69 53.32 -6.56 7.83
N GLN A 70 54.51 -7.08 8.17
CA GLN A 70 55.31 -6.54 9.28
C GLN A 70 55.67 -5.06 9.04
N LEU A 71 56.14 -4.71 7.84
CA LEU A 71 56.57 -3.35 7.50
C LEU A 71 55.38 -2.38 7.45
N LEU A 72 54.28 -2.76 6.80
CA LEU A 72 53.07 -1.93 6.75
C LEU A 72 52.47 -1.71 8.12
N GLN A 73 52.32 -2.78 8.92
CA GLN A 73 51.79 -2.67 10.27
C GLN A 73 52.67 -1.75 11.12
N THR A 74 53.99 -1.88 11.02
CA THR A 74 54.93 -1.01 11.74
C THR A 74 54.73 0.45 11.36
N ALA A 75 54.69 0.75 10.06
CA ALA A 75 54.55 2.13 9.56
C ALA A 75 53.19 2.76 9.91
N LEU A 76 52.10 2.03 9.69
CA LEU A 76 50.73 2.49 9.97
C LEU A 76 50.49 2.73 11.46
N ASN A 77 51.09 1.91 12.33
CA ASN A 77 50.81 1.94 13.76
C ASN A 77 51.77 2.84 14.54
N GLN A 78 53.05 2.94 14.16
CA GLN A 78 54.04 3.77 14.87
C GLN A 78 54.04 5.24 14.42
N SER A 79 53.43 5.56 13.28
CA SER A 79 53.35 6.94 12.81
C SER A 79 52.52 7.82 13.76
N LYS A 80 53.06 9.00 14.09
CA LYS A 80 52.32 10.05 14.82
C LYS A 80 51.24 10.72 13.96
N VAL A 81 51.38 10.66 12.63
CA VAL A 81 50.43 11.19 11.66
C VAL A 81 49.60 10.04 11.08
N ARG A 82 48.31 10.26 10.83
CA ARG A 82 47.42 9.26 10.21
C ARG A 82 47.91 8.99 8.77
N LEU A 83 48.47 7.80 8.53
CA LEU A 83 48.88 7.35 7.20
C LEU A 83 47.75 6.55 6.56
N GLY A 84 47.29 6.97 5.39
CA GLY A 84 46.41 6.18 4.53
C GLY A 84 47.19 5.13 3.73
N LEU A 85 46.48 4.15 3.20
CA LEU A 85 47.02 3.10 2.34
C LEU A 85 46.31 3.18 0.98
N ASN A 86 47.07 3.42 -0.09
CA ASN A 86 46.55 3.43 -1.44
C ASN A 86 47.02 2.19 -2.20
N LEU A 87 46.09 1.30 -2.54
CA LEU A 87 46.29 0.10 -3.35
C LEU A 87 45.60 0.21 -4.71
N SER A 88 45.13 1.40 -5.09
CA SER A 88 44.30 1.58 -6.29
C SER A 88 44.99 1.06 -7.56
N ARG A 89 44.23 0.43 -8.46
CA ARG A 89 44.70 -0.17 -9.73
C ARG A 89 45.69 -1.33 -9.59
N SER A 90 45.95 -1.80 -8.37
CA SER A 90 46.89 -2.88 -8.11
C SER A 90 46.26 -4.27 -8.27
N LEU A 91 47.11 -5.27 -8.49
CA LEU A 91 46.77 -6.69 -8.48
C LEU A 91 47.31 -7.31 -7.21
N ILE A 92 46.45 -7.88 -6.38
CA ILE A 92 46.83 -8.53 -5.13
C ILE A 92 46.66 -10.05 -5.31
N GLN A 93 47.79 -10.75 -5.28
CA GLN A 93 47.85 -12.20 -5.48
C GLN A 93 47.89 -12.93 -4.14
N GLY A 94 47.02 -13.90 -3.92
CA GLY A 94 46.90 -14.60 -2.63
C GLY A 94 46.02 -13.89 -1.60
N GLU A 95 46.00 -14.42 -0.38
CA GLU A 95 45.15 -13.92 0.72
C GLU A 95 45.57 -12.53 1.21
N PHE A 96 44.60 -11.63 1.32
CA PHE A 96 44.79 -10.28 1.86
C PHE A 96 44.15 -10.14 3.24
N MET A 97 44.98 -10.16 4.29
CA MET A 97 44.59 -10.01 5.69
C MET A 97 44.67 -8.55 6.14
N GLY A 98 43.70 -7.74 5.69
CA GLY A 98 43.55 -6.35 6.10
C GLY A 98 43.39 -6.17 7.61
N SER A 99 42.78 -7.13 8.30
CA SER A 99 42.65 -7.16 9.77
C SER A 99 43.99 -7.28 10.54
N ARG A 100 45.11 -7.56 9.86
CA ARG A 100 46.48 -7.52 10.44
C ARG A 100 47.12 -6.13 10.37
N LEU A 101 46.60 -5.23 9.54
CA LEU A 101 47.20 -3.91 9.33
C LEU A 101 46.89 -2.93 10.47
N GLY A 102 45.75 -3.10 11.15
CA GLY A 102 45.34 -2.23 12.25
C GLY A 102 46.02 -2.53 13.60
N ILE A 103 45.88 -1.59 14.54
CA ILE A 103 46.29 -1.79 15.93
C ILE A 103 45.26 -2.67 16.62
N ARG A 104 45.68 -3.83 17.15
CA ARG A 104 44.80 -4.69 17.95
C ARG A 104 44.78 -4.22 19.39
N VAL A 105 43.73 -3.51 19.78
CA VAL A 105 43.63 -2.89 21.09
C VAL A 105 42.45 -3.49 21.87
N PRO A 106 42.62 -3.94 23.12
CA PRO A 106 41.49 -4.08 24.02
C PRO A 106 40.93 -2.67 24.27
N LEU A 107 39.65 -2.44 24.00
CA LEU A 107 39.02 -1.12 24.10
C LEU A 107 38.79 -0.68 25.56
N LEU A 108 39.84 -0.61 26.38
CA LEU A 108 39.84 0.00 27.70
C LEU A 108 40.24 1.47 27.55
N VAL A 109 39.43 2.40 28.08
CA VAL A 109 39.65 3.86 27.95
C VAL A 109 41.07 4.27 28.35
N GLU A 110 41.62 3.65 29.39
CA GLU A 110 42.98 3.88 29.90
C GLU A 110 44.07 3.46 28.89
N THR A 111 43.85 2.39 28.13
CA THR A 111 44.79 1.91 27.11
C THR A 111 44.69 2.69 25.79
N LEU A 112 43.55 3.32 25.51
CA LEU A 112 43.36 4.09 24.28
C LEU A 112 44.11 5.44 24.30
N GLN A 113 44.23 6.06 25.47
CA GLN A 113 44.91 7.36 25.64
C GLN A 113 46.42 7.32 25.35
N SER A 114 47.06 6.15 25.51
CA SER A 114 48.51 6.01 25.26
C SER A 114 48.85 5.66 23.81
N MET A 115 47.87 5.19 23.02
CA MET A 115 48.08 4.70 21.64
C MET A 115 47.47 5.58 20.54
N PHE A 116 46.48 6.41 20.87
CA PHE A 116 45.76 7.25 19.91
C PHE A 116 45.91 8.74 20.23
N SER A 117 45.90 9.58 19.20
CA SER A 117 45.85 11.04 19.35
C SER A 117 44.50 11.52 19.89
N GLU A 118 44.43 12.72 20.46
CA GLU A 118 43.17 13.28 20.99
C GLU A 118 42.03 13.28 19.97
N ALA A 119 42.31 13.62 18.70
CA ALA A 119 41.32 13.60 17.64
C ALA A 119 40.85 12.18 17.28
N GLU A 120 41.72 11.18 17.37
CA GLU A 120 41.34 9.77 17.13
C GLU A 120 40.55 9.21 18.31
N LEU A 121 40.92 9.61 19.53
CA LEU A 121 40.19 9.25 20.71
C LEU A 121 38.78 9.83 20.66
N ALA A 122 38.61 11.09 20.22
CA ALA A 122 37.30 11.69 20.00
C ALA A 122 36.44 10.91 19.00
N ASP A 123 37.03 10.43 17.89
CA ASP A 123 36.35 9.57 16.92
C ASP A 123 35.89 8.25 17.58
N LEU A 124 36.78 7.60 18.34
CA LEU A 124 36.54 6.32 19.03
C LEU A 124 35.58 6.41 20.22
N THR A 125 35.56 7.54 20.94
CA THR A 125 34.70 7.77 22.11
C THR A 125 33.40 8.48 21.75
N SER A 126 33.16 8.78 20.48
CA SER A 126 31.88 9.34 20.05
C SER A 126 30.74 8.41 20.45
N THR A 127 29.59 8.98 20.83
CA THR A 127 28.43 8.19 21.27
C THR A 127 28.04 7.12 20.24
N ALA A 128 28.14 7.47 18.95
CA ALA A 128 27.87 6.58 17.84
C ALA A 128 28.90 5.42 17.77
N ALA A 129 30.19 5.70 17.94
CA ALA A 129 31.22 4.66 18.00
C ALA A 129 31.04 3.79 19.25
N GLN A 130 30.76 4.36 20.42
CA GLN A 130 30.52 3.58 21.64
C GLN A 130 29.29 2.67 21.53
N LEU A 131 28.21 3.14 20.90
CA LEU A 131 27.04 2.31 20.58
C LEU A 131 27.37 1.19 19.58
N ALA A 132 28.20 1.49 18.58
CA ALA A 132 28.67 0.50 17.61
C ALA A 132 29.63 -0.54 18.21
N LEU A 133 30.33 -0.18 19.29
CA LEU A 133 31.28 -1.02 20.00
C LEU A 133 30.63 -1.81 21.15
N GLN A 134 29.41 -1.48 21.59
CA GLN A 134 28.68 -2.28 22.58
C GLN A 134 28.26 -3.62 21.97
N ASP A 135 28.65 -4.71 22.62
CA ASP A 135 28.16 -6.05 22.30
C ASP A 135 26.64 -6.10 22.58
N GLN A 136 25.87 -6.53 21.57
CA GLN A 136 24.42 -6.72 21.69
C GLN A 136 24.06 -8.13 22.14
N SER A 137 25.05 -9.00 22.41
CA SER A 137 24.79 -10.26 23.11
C SER A 137 24.25 -9.95 24.51
N GLY A 138 23.03 -10.41 24.80
CA GLY A 138 22.21 -9.96 25.93
C GLY A 138 22.67 -10.34 27.33
N ASP A 139 23.95 -10.66 27.55
CA ASP A 139 24.48 -10.97 28.87
C ASP A 139 25.27 -9.80 29.47
N LYS A 140 24.66 -9.17 30.46
CA LYS A 140 25.30 -8.23 31.39
C LYS A 140 26.30 -8.96 32.29
N VAL A 141 27.42 -9.42 31.75
CA VAL A 141 28.56 -9.88 32.56
C VAL A 141 29.86 -9.38 31.95
N ALA A 142 30.49 -8.44 32.66
CA ALA A 142 31.89 -8.00 32.55
C ALA A 142 32.50 -7.97 31.13
N ILE A 143 32.36 -6.80 30.52
CA ILE A 143 32.82 -6.42 29.18
C ILE A 143 34.36 -6.59 29.05
N ALA A 144 34.79 -7.69 28.45
CA ALA A 144 36.00 -7.70 27.63
C ALA A 144 35.55 -7.45 26.19
N LEU A 145 35.65 -6.20 25.72
CA LEU A 145 35.36 -5.86 24.32
C LEU A 145 36.23 -6.75 23.41
N PRO A 146 35.68 -7.32 22.32
CA PRO A 146 36.47 -8.12 21.39
C PRO A 146 37.64 -7.29 20.87
N LYS A 147 38.82 -7.91 20.73
CA LYS A 147 40.02 -7.25 20.17
C LYS A 147 39.70 -6.84 18.73
N ILE A 148 39.38 -5.56 18.53
CA ILE A 148 39.14 -4.96 17.23
C ILE A 148 40.45 -4.43 16.65
N ALA A 149 40.66 -4.57 15.34
CA ALA A 149 41.79 -4.00 14.63
C ALA A 149 41.46 -2.57 14.18
N VAL A 150 42.07 -1.55 14.80
CA VAL A 150 41.81 -0.16 14.45
C VAL A 150 42.70 0.26 13.28
N ILE A 151 42.07 0.59 12.15
CA ILE A 151 42.72 1.12 10.94
C ILE A 151 42.55 2.65 10.94
N ARG A 152 43.66 3.36 11.12
CA ARG A 152 43.66 4.80 11.44
C ARG A 152 43.48 5.69 10.20
N GLY A 153 44.09 5.31 9.09
CA GLY A 153 44.06 6.05 7.83
C GLY A 153 42.97 5.57 6.88
N ARG A 154 42.80 6.32 5.79
CA ARG A 154 41.90 5.97 4.70
C ARG A 154 42.49 4.81 3.90
N VAL A 155 41.65 3.90 3.41
CA VAL A 155 42.07 2.75 2.60
C VAL A 155 41.47 2.90 1.20
N ALA A 156 42.32 3.13 0.21
CA ALA A 156 41.91 3.24 -1.18
C ALA A 156 42.24 1.94 -1.93
N LEU A 157 41.20 1.31 -2.45
CA LEU A 157 41.19 0.05 -3.20
C LEU A 157 40.62 0.25 -4.62
N ASN A 158 40.43 1.47 -5.09
CA ASN A 158 39.75 1.73 -6.37
C ASN A 158 40.40 0.96 -7.53
N GLN A 159 39.62 0.23 -8.34
CA GLN A 159 40.11 -0.57 -9.46
C GLN A 159 41.15 -1.65 -9.06
N THR A 160 41.17 -2.07 -7.79
CA THR A 160 42.05 -3.13 -7.30
C THR A 160 41.44 -4.49 -7.61
N ARG A 161 42.28 -5.45 -7.98
CA ARG A 161 41.86 -6.85 -8.19
C ARG A 161 42.48 -7.76 -7.15
N PHE A 162 41.66 -8.40 -6.32
CA PHE A 162 42.07 -9.39 -5.33
C PHE A 162 41.82 -10.80 -5.86
N THR A 163 42.87 -11.60 -6.00
CA THR A 163 42.73 -12.99 -6.51
C THR A 163 42.55 -14.04 -5.43
N GLY A 164 42.83 -13.71 -4.17
CA GLY A 164 42.59 -14.56 -3.00
C GLY A 164 41.57 -13.95 -2.05
N GLU A 165 41.30 -14.65 -0.93
CA GLU A 165 40.37 -14.20 0.09
C GLU A 165 40.78 -12.85 0.71
N VAL A 166 39.80 -12.05 1.10
CA VAL A 166 40.02 -10.74 1.76
C VAL A 166 39.40 -10.72 3.14
N ASP A 167 40.21 -10.52 4.17
CA ASP A 167 39.79 -10.50 5.58
C ASP A 167 39.97 -9.12 6.21
N PHE A 168 38.84 -8.49 6.53
CA PHE A 168 38.72 -7.29 7.36
C PHE A 168 37.82 -7.52 8.58
N ARG A 169 37.71 -8.76 9.05
CA ARG A 169 36.91 -9.08 10.24
C ARG A 169 37.33 -8.25 11.43
N ARG A 170 36.35 -7.81 12.22
CA ARG A 170 36.57 -7.05 13.45
C ARG A 170 37.56 -5.90 13.23
N SER A 171 37.40 -5.18 12.13
CA SER A 171 38.21 -4.00 11.83
C SER A 171 37.41 -2.74 12.02
N PHE A 172 38.01 -1.73 12.65
CA PHE A 172 37.42 -0.40 12.78
C PHE A 172 38.20 0.60 11.95
N PHE A 173 37.61 1.03 10.84
CA PHE A 173 38.12 2.10 10.01
C PHE A 173 37.73 3.46 10.61
N LEU A 174 38.73 4.22 11.06
CA LEU A 174 38.55 5.60 11.56
C LEU A 174 38.33 6.62 10.43
N ARG A 175 38.62 6.21 9.19
CA ARG A 175 38.43 6.97 7.96
C ARG A 175 37.71 6.10 6.94
N GLY A 176 37.45 6.65 5.76
CA GLY A 176 36.72 5.94 4.71
C GLY A 176 37.49 4.76 4.10
N VAL A 177 36.74 3.89 3.44
CA VAL A 177 37.26 2.86 2.52
C VAL A 177 36.68 3.14 1.14
N ASP A 178 37.52 3.25 0.13
CA ASP A 178 37.10 3.47 -1.26
C ASP A 178 37.51 2.29 -2.11
N GLY A 179 36.57 1.38 -2.38
CA GLY A 179 36.70 0.26 -3.30
C GLY A 179 35.82 0.44 -4.53
N ILE A 180 35.89 1.59 -5.20
CA ILE A 180 35.14 1.82 -6.44
C ILE A 180 35.72 0.91 -7.53
N GLU A 181 34.87 0.19 -8.28
CA GLU A 181 35.33 -0.73 -9.35
C GLU A 181 36.33 -1.80 -8.84
N THR A 182 36.26 -2.19 -7.55
CA THR A 182 37.14 -3.23 -6.99
C THR A 182 36.60 -4.62 -7.32
N GLU A 183 37.50 -5.54 -7.68
CA GLU A 183 37.15 -6.93 -7.98
C GLU A 183 37.66 -7.86 -6.87
N PHE A 184 36.75 -8.61 -6.28
CA PHE A 184 37.04 -9.66 -5.31
C PHE A 184 36.70 -11.02 -5.93
N LEU A 185 37.72 -11.77 -6.34
CA LEU A 185 37.53 -13.05 -7.04
C LEU A 185 37.23 -14.22 -6.10
N GLN A 186 37.48 -14.06 -4.80
CA GLN A 186 37.27 -15.06 -3.75
C GLN A 186 36.45 -14.45 -2.61
N GLU A 187 36.15 -15.25 -1.59
CA GLU A 187 35.32 -14.81 -0.46
C GLU A 187 35.89 -13.58 0.23
N THR A 188 35.00 -12.69 0.68
CA THR A 188 35.37 -11.49 1.44
C THR A 188 34.68 -11.45 2.79
N ASP A 189 35.45 -11.21 3.84
CA ASP A 189 34.98 -11.27 5.21
C ASP A 189 35.14 -9.93 5.91
N TRP A 190 34.03 -9.22 6.05
CA TRP A 190 33.86 -7.94 6.72
C TRP A 190 33.00 -8.09 8.00
N ARG A 191 32.88 -9.31 8.54
CA ARG A 191 32.10 -9.55 9.75
C ARG A 191 32.57 -8.67 10.90
N GLU A 192 31.61 -8.09 11.60
CA GLU A 192 31.86 -7.18 12.73
C GLU A 192 32.75 -5.97 12.35
N ALA A 193 32.88 -5.62 11.07
CA ALA A 193 33.60 -4.41 10.65
C ALA A 193 32.83 -3.14 11.05
N ARG A 194 33.56 -2.05 11.27
CA ARG A 194 33.03 -0.74 11.70
C ARG A 194 33.61 0.35 10.82
N PHE A 195 32.75 1.20 10.28
CA PHE A 195 33.14 2.31 9.41
C PHE A 195 32.66 3.63 10.01
N SER A 196 33.59 4.47 10.49
CA SER A 196 33.24 5.80 11.04
C SER A 196 32.90 6.82 9.96
N GLN A 197 33.40 6.61 8.75
CA GLN A 197 33.18 7.43 7.56
C GLN A 197 32.67 6.57 6.41
N THR A 198 32.45 7.19 5.25
CA THR A 198 31.90 6.53 4.07
C THR A 198 32.67 5.26 3.70
N ALA A 199 31.95 4.16 3.55
CA ALA A 199 32.44 2.93 2.92
C ALA A 199 31.85 2.85 1.52
N ASN A 200 32.69 2.96 0.49
CA ASN A 200 32.25 3.09 -0.89
C ASN A 200 32.74 1.92 -1.73
N PHE A 201 31.84 1.02 -2.08
CA PHE A 201 32.04 -0.14 -2.95
C PHE A 201 31.26 -0.01 -4.26
N SER A 202 30.94 1.23 -4.68
CA SER A 202 30.21 1.47 -5.92
C SER A 202 30.91 0.81 -7.10
N GLN A 203 30.15 0.09 -7.95
CA GLN A 203 30.69 -0.66 -9.09
C GLN A 203 31.68 -1.78 -8.75
N ALA A 204 31.84 -2.16 -7.48
CA ALA A 204 32.63 -3.33 -7.12
C ALA A 204 31.96 -4.63 -7.59
N VAL A 205 32.77 -5.67 -7.77
CA VAL A 205 32.34 -7.02 -8.15
C VAL A 205 32.80 -8.00 -7.08
N PHE A 206 31.84 -8.75 -6.51
CA PHE A 206 32.08 -9.85 -5.59
C PHE A 206 31.72 -11.16 -6.30
N GLU A 207 32.72 -11.90 -6.78
CA GLU A 207 32.49 -13.14 -7.55
C GLU A 207 32.10 -14.33 -6.67
N GLN A 208 32.46 -14.30 -5.37
CA GLN A 208 32.11 -15.29 -4.36
C GLN A 208 31.33 -14.65 -3.21
N ASP A 209 31.02 -15.43 -2.17
CA ASP A 209 30.23 -14.97 -1.03
C ASP A 209 30.92 -13.79 -0.32
N ALA A 210 30.11 -12.78 0.06
CA ALA A 210 30.57 -11.59 0.78
C ALA A 210 29.85 -11.50 2.13
N ASN A 211 30.61 -11.41 3.22
CA ASN A 211 30.06 -11.45 4.56
C ASN A 211 30.28 -10.13 5.32
N PHE A 212 29.21 -9.38 5.54
CA PHE A 212 29.16 -8.14 6.30
C PHE A 212 28.36 -8.30 7.61
N GLN A 213 28.11 -9.53 8.06
CA GLN A 213 27.29 -9.81 9.25
C GLN A 213 27.76 -8.99 10.46
N GLN A 214 26.80 -8.41 11.18
CA GLN A 214 27.02 -7.54 12.34
C GLN A 214 27.94 -6.34 12.08
N SER A 215 28.07 -5.88 10.84
CA SER A 215 28.85 -4.68 10.52
C SER A 215 28.09 -3.39 10.89
N VAL A 216 28.82 -2.29 11.13
CA VAL A 216 28.20 -0.99 11.45
C VAL A 216 28.79 0.10 10.56
N PHE A 217 27.92 0.76 9.81
CA PHE A 217 28.21 1.90 8.97
C PHE A 217 27.68 3.18 9.63
N LEU A 218 28.56 3.92 10.31
CA LEU A 218 28.19 5.16 11.03
C LEU A 218 27.99 6.36 10.10
N ALA A 219 28.43 6.23 8.85
CA ALA A 219 28.18 7.17 7.77
C ALA A 219 27.52 6.44 6.59
N GLN A 220 27.56 7.04 5.39
CA GLN A 220 26.95 6.46 4.20
C GLN A 220 27.71 5.19 3.74
N ALA A 221 27.00 4.08 3.59
CA ALA A 221 27.47 2.91 2.86
C ALA A 221 27.01 2.98 1.40
N ARG A 222 27.92 2.88 0.44
CA ARG A 222 27.61 2.95 -1.00
C ARG A 222 27.95 1.64 -1.69
N PHE A 223 26.94 0.98 -2.22
CA PHE A 223 26.99 -0.24 -3.03
C PHE A 223 26.28 -0.01 -4.37
N ARG A 224 26.33 1.23 -4.87
CA ARG A 224 25.67 1.62 -6.11
C ARG A 224 26.28 0.88 -7.29
N ARG A 225 25.46 0.21 -8.11
CA ARG A 225 25.91 -0.62 -9.25
C ARG A 225 26.91 -1.73 -8.87
N THR A 226 26.93 -2.16 -7.61
CA THR A 226 27.75 -3.31 -7.19
C THR A 226 27.14 -4.61 -7.71
N ASP A 227 27.97 -5.57 -8.13
CA ASP A 227 27.53 -6.91 -8.55
C ASP A 227 27.95 -7.96 -7.51
N PHE A 228 26.97 -8.55 -6.84
CA PHE A 228 27.14 -9.71 -5.95
C PHE A 228 26.74 -10.97 -6.70
N GLN A 229 27.72 -11.71 -7.22
CA GLN A 229 27.49 -12.89 -8.06
C GLN A 229 27.09 -14.14 -7.27
N LYS A 230 27.37 -14.14 -5.96
CA LYS A 230 26.94 -15.16 -4.99
C LYS A 230 26.18 -14.52 -3.83
N SER A 231 26.13 -15.19 -2.69
CA SER A 231 25.33 -14.74 -1.55
C SER A 231 26.02 -13.60 -0.82
N VAL A 232 25.25 -12.68 -0.27
CA VAL A 232 25.76 -11.60 0.58
C VAL A 232 24.99 -11.55 1.88
N ASN A 233 25.73 -11.50 2.99
CA ASN A 233 25.17 -11.52 4.33
C ASN A 233 25.40 -10.19 5.06
N PHE A 234 24.33 -9.45 5.33
CA PHE A 234 24.29 -8.26 6.16
C PHE A 234 23.49 -8.47 7.46
N GLU A 235 23.22 -9.71 7.88
CA GLU A 235 22.45 -10.03 9.08
C GLU A 235 22.95 -9.24 10.30
N GLU A 236 22.01 -8.65 11.04
CA GLU A 236 22.27 -7.83 12.24
C GLU A 236 23.16 -6.59 12.01
N SER A 237 23.39 -6.19 10.76
CA SER A 237 24.14 -4.96 10.44
C SER A 237 23.35 -3.70 10.72
N GLN A 238 24.07 -2.61 10.96
CA GLN A 238 23.49 -1.29 11.21
C GLN A 238 24.00 -0.28 10.20
N PHE A 239 23.07 0.46 9.59
CA PHE A 239 23.35 1.48 8.60
C PHE A 239 22.83 2.83 9.09
N GLN A 240 23.72 3.83 9.11
CA GLN A 240 23.29 5.21 9.21
C GLN A 240 22.52 5.58 7.94
N LYS A 241 23.14 5.45 6.76
CA LYS A 241 22.52 5.68 5.44
C LYS A 241 23.03 4.64 4.43
N GLY A 242 22.17 4.15 3.54
CA GLY A 242 22.55 3.17 2.51
C GLY A 242 22.20 3.62 1.09
N ASP A 243 23.09 3.36 0.14
CA ASP A 243 22.87 3.54 -1.29
C ASP A 243 23.17 2.22 -2.00
N PHE A 244 22.11 1.53 -2.41
CA PHE A 244 22.11 0.26 -3.15
C PHE A 244 21.41 0.44 -4.50
N ASN A 245 21.41 1.66 -5.04
CA ASN A 245 20.79 1.96 -6.32
C ASN A 245 21.47 1.17 -7.45
N GLU A 246 20.68 0.61 -8.37
CA GLU A 246 21.17 -0.20 -9.51
C GLU A 246 22.06 -1.40 -9.11
N VAL A 247 21.99 -1.88 -7.86
CA VAL A 247 22.76 -3.06 -7.40
C VAL A 247 22.23 -4.36 -8.01
N HIS A 248 23.12 -5.33 -8.26
CA HIS A 248 22.76 -6.66 -8.74
C HIS A 248 23.06 -7.72 -7.69
N PHE A 249 22.02 -8.40 -7.20
CA PHE A 249 22.11 -9.53 -6.28
C PHE A 249 21.74 -10.82 -7.03
N GLN A 250 22.74 -11.64 -7.36
CA GLN A 250 22.53 -12.92 -8.04
C GLN A 250 22.20 -14.06 -7.06
N GLY A 251 22.85 -14.06 -5.88
CA GLY A 251 22.63 -15.02 -4.81
C GLY A 251 21.59 -14.60 -3.78
N ILE A 252 21.57 -15.31 -2.65
CA ILE A 252 20.71 -14.96 -1.51
C ILE A 252 21.29 -13.71 -0.83
N THR A 253 20.42 -12.74 -0.56
CA THR A 253 20.79 -11.52 0.15
C THR A 253 20.10 -11.46 1.50
N ASP A 254 20.87 -11.51 2.58
CA ASP A 254 20.37 -11.54 3.94
C ASP A 254 20.54 -10.18 4.65
N PHE A 255 19.45 -9.46 4.84
CA PHE A 255 19.34 -8.23 5.65
C PHE A 255 18.52 -8.47 6.93
N LYS A 256 18.45 -9.71 7.43
CA LYS A 256 17.69 -10.06 8.62
C LYS A 256 18.15 -9.25 9.84
N SER A 257 17.18 -8.78 10.62
CA SER A 257 17.42 -7.98 11.84
C SER A 257 18.27 -6.72 11.64
N THR A 258 18.38 -6.20 10.42
CA THR A 258 19.15 -4.98 10.14
C THR A 258 18.48 -3.74 10.72
N LEU A 259 19.29 -2.72 11.01
CA LEU A 259 18.85 -1.43 11.52
C LEU A 259 19.20 -0.31 10.55
N TRP A 260 18.20 0.37 10.01
CA TRP A 260 18.35 1.51 9.10
C TRP A 260 17.93 2.79 9.82
N GLN A 261 18.91 3.59 10.26
CA GLN A 261 18.64 4.81 11.04
C GLN A 261 18.14 5.98 10.18
N ASP A 262 18.62 6.05 8.94
CA ASP A 262 18.26 7.06 7.94
C ASP A 262 17.81 6.39 6.62
N GLU A 263 17.73 7.16 5.54
CA GLU A 263 17.32 6.73 4.21
C GLU A 263 18.13 5.54 3.66
N VAL A 264 17.44 4.65 2.94
CA VAL A 264 18.05 3.60 2.13
C VAL A 264 17.37 3.54 0.76
N ASP A 265 18.19 3.53 -0.28
CA ASP A 265 17.76 3.48 -1.68
C ASP A 265 18.16 2.14 -2.31
N PHE A 266 17.17 1.33 -2.66
CA PHE A 266 17.28 0.10 -3.45
C PHE A 266 16.64 0.29 -4.84
N GLY A 267 16.51 1.53 -5.32
CA GLY A 267 15.93 1.85 -6.61
C GLY A 267 16.67 1.18 -7.76
N GLU A 268 15.93 0.72 -8.77
CA GLU A 268 16.46 0.05 -9.97
C GLU A 268 17.33 -1.19 -9.67
N SER A 269 17.24 -1.76 -8.46
CA SER A 269 18.00 -2.94 -8.07
C SER A 269 17.45 -4.22 -8.71
N TRP A 270 18.34 -5.20 -8.95
CA TRP A 270 17.99 -6.49 -9.54
C TRP A 270 18.29 -7.64 -8.59
N TRP A 271 17.26 -8.40 -8.21
CA TRP A 271 17.32 -9.53 -7.29
C TRP A 271 16.97 -10.82 -8.04
N GLN A 272 17.99 -11.60 -8.38
CA GLN A 272 17.78 -12.95 -8.96
C GLN A 272 17.59 -14.00 -7.87
N GLY A 273 18.26 -13.84 -6.73
CA GLY A 273 18.05 -14.67 -5.54
C GLY A 273 17.03 -14.08 -4.56
N ARG A 274 16.83 -14.77 -3.44
CA ARG A 274 15.90 -14.35 -2.38
C ARG A 274 16.42 -13.13 -1.64
N ALA A 275 15.54 -12.17 -1.38
CA ALA A 275 15.82 -10.99 -0.58
C ALA A 275 15.17 -11.13 0.81
N ILE A 276 15.97 -11.16 1.86
CA ILE A 276 15.51 -11.42 3.23
C ILE A 276 15.65 -10.16 4.08
N PHE A 277 14.54 -9.51 4.42
CA PHE A 277 14.47 -8.35 5.32
C PHE A 277 13.71 -8.67 6.61
N SER A 278 13.58 -9.95 6.97
CA SER A 278 12.83 -10.36 8.15
C SER A 278 13.38 -9.67 9.41
N LYS A 279 12.47 -9.13 10.24
CA LYS A 279 12.79 -8.36 11.46
C LYS A 279 13.67 -7.11 11.25
N ALA A 280 13.88 -6.66 10.02
CA ALA A 280 14.57 -5.41 9.74
C ALA A 280 13.77 -4.21 10.30
N ARG A 281 14.46 -3.16 10.71
CA ARG A 281 13.87 -1.95 11.28
C ARG A 281 14.27 -0.73 10.47
N PHE A 282 13.28 -0.05 9.89
CA PHE A 282 13.47 1.15 9.07
C PHE A 282 12.92 2.38 9.78
N PHE A 283 13.79 3.36 10.08
CA PHE A 283 13.39 4.64 10.69
C PHE A 283 12.91 5.68 9.67
N GLN A 284 13.42 5.59 8.43
CA GLN A 284 12.97 6.37 7.28
C GLN A 284 12.31 5.48 6.23
N THR A 285 11.81 6.08 5.14
CA THR A 285 11.18 5.35 4.02
C THR A 285 12.24 4.57 3.23
N PRO A 286 12.20 3.23 3.20
CA PRO A 286 13.02 2.48 2.25
C PRO A 286 12.40 2.58 0.86
N ASP A 287 13.23 2.83 -0.16
CA ASP A 287 12.80 2.94 -1.55
C ASP A 287 13.22 1.73 -2.37
N PHE A 288 12.25 1.06 -2.98
CA PHE A 288 12.44 -0.05 -3.92
C PHE A 288 11.87 0.31 -5.30
N GLN A 289 11.83 1.58 -5.66
CA GLN A 289 11.29 2.03 -6.93
C GLN A 289 11.97 1.32 -8.12
N GLN A 290 11.18 0.75 -9.03
CA GLN A 290 11.68 0.02 -10.21
C GLN A 290 12.58 -1.20 -9.92
N ALA A 291 12.60 -1.69 -8.67
CA ALA A 291 13.33 -2.90 -8.32
C ALA A 291 12.71 -4.16 -8.95
N LEU A 292 13.54 -5.12 -9.34
CA LEU A 292 13.14 -6.35 -10.02
C LEU A 292 13.42 -7.58 -9.14
N PHE A 293 12.37 -8.21 -8.62
CA PHE A 293 12.46 -9.41 -7.79
C PHE A 293 12.02 -10.67 -8.56
N GLN A 294 12.98 -11.54 -8.87
CA GLN A 294 12.73 -12.81 -9.57
C GLN A 294 12.30 -13.94 -8.63
N GLN A 295 12.68 -13.84 -7.36
CA GLN A 295 12.33 -14.80 -6.30
C GLN A 295 11.59 -14.10 -5.15
N SER A 296 11.54 -14.73 -3.98
CA SER A 296 10.85 -14.21 -2.80
C SER A 296 11.52 -12.96 -2.19
N LEU A 297 10.70 -12.00 -1.80
CA LEU A 297 11.02 -10.85 -0.95
C LEU A 297 10.33 -11.00 0.41
N ASP A 298 11.11 -11.16 1.47
CA ASP A 298 10.62 -11.48 2.82
C ASP A 298 10.75 -10.27 3.76
N PHE A 299 9.62 -9.67 4.15
CA PHE A 299 9.55 -8.61 5.17
C PHE A 299 8.99 -9.11 6.50
N ARG A 300 8.93 -10.42 6.76
CA ARG A 300 8.26 -10.94 7.96
C ARG A 300 8.78 -10.32 9.26
N GLY A 301 7.88 -9.77 10.07
CA GLY A 301 8.23 -9.12 11.33
C GLY A 301 9.01 -7.80 11.17
N ALA A 302 9.15 -7.25 9.96
CA ALA A 302 9.81 -5.97 9.74
C ALA A 302 9.02 -4.81 10.37
N GLN A 303 9.74 -3.77 10.77
CA GLN A 303 9.17 -2.59 11.41
C GLN A 303 9.45 -1.34 10.57
N PHE A 304 8.38 -0.71 10.08
CA PHE A 304 8.45 0.51 9.28
C PHE A 304 7.95 1.71 10.10
N LYS A 305 8.85 2.64 10.44
CA LYS A 305 8.48 3.89 11.12
C LYS A 305 7.89 4.92 10.15
N GLN A 306 8.19 4.78 8.86
CA GLN A 306 7.60 5.55 7.75
C GLN A 306 6.89 4.63 6.76
N SER A 307 6.41 5.19 5.64
CA SER A 307 5.87 4.42 4.53
C SER A 307 6.98 3.61 3.83
N ILE A 308 6.62 2.64 3.00
CA ILE A 308 7.52 1.92 2.10
C ILE A 308 7.04 2.11 0.66
N SER A 309 7.99 2.25 -0.27
CA SER A 309 7.71 2.38 -1.71
C SER A 309 8.16 1.12 -2.46
N LEU A 310 7.21 0.46 -3.15
CA LEU A 310 7.46 -0.56 -4.18
C LEU A 310 6.95 -0.06 -5.54
N ARG A 311 7.03 1.24 -5.77
CA ARG A 311 6.53 1.88 -6.98
C ARG A 311 7.24 1.31 -8.21
N GLU A 312 6.49 0.92 -9.22
CA GLU A 312 7.03 0.38 -10.49
C GLU A 312 7.93 -0.85 -10.33
N ALA A 313 7.99 -1.45 -9.13
CA ALA A 313 8.73 -2.67 -8.89
C ALA A 313 8.06 -3.87 -9.60
N SER A 314 8.82 -4.92 -9.85
CA SER A 314 8.34 -6.16 -10.45
C SER A 314 8.51 -7.33 -9.50
N ILE A 315 7.44 -8.06 -9.22
CA ILE A 315 7.43 -9.25 -8.37
C ILE A 315 7.04 -10.46 -9.22
N GLN A 316 7.92 -11.46 -9.28
CA GLN A 316 7.67 -12.67 -10.07
C GLN A 316 7.09 -13.84 -9.25
N GLU A 317 7.43 -13.95 -7.97
CA GLU A 317 7.08 -15.12 -7.14
C GLU A 317 6.36 -14.78 -5.83
N LEU A 318 7.02 -14.10 -4.88
CA LEU A 318 6.44 -13.93 -3.55
C LEU A 318 6.92 -12.63 -2.91
N VAL A 319 6.01 -11.90 -2.28
CA VAL A 319 6.32 -10.90 -1.25
C VAL A 319 5.57 -11.25 0.02
N ASP A 320 6.26 -11.31 1.15
CA ASP A 320 5.67 -11.65 2.44
C ASP A 320 5.74 -10.48 3.43
N PHE A 321 4.57 -9.92 3.76
CA PHE A 321 4.38 -8.87 4.76
C PHE A 321 3.72 -9.39 6.05
N SER A 322 3.88 -10.66 6.41
CA SER A 322 3.31 -11.19 7.65
C SER A 322 4.00 -10.60 8.89
N ASP A 323 3.24 -10.33 9.95
CA ASP A 323 3.72 -9.73 11.21
C ASP A 323 4.43 -8.36 11.05
N VAL A 324 4.20 -7.64 9.94
CA VAL A 324 4.80 -6.31 9.76
C VAL A 324 4.12 -5.27 10.62
N SER A 325 4.88 -4.28 11.07
CA SER A 325 4.32 -3.15 11.83
C SER A 325 4.61 -1.83 11.15
N PHE A 326 3.56 -1.01 11.01
CA PHE A 326 3.61 0.36 10.52
C PHE A 326 3.30 1.32 11.66
N ASN A 327 4.00 2.46 11.72
CA ASN A 327 3.52 3.59 12.51
C ASN A 327 2.16 4.09 11.99
N ARG A 328 1.35 4.72 12.86
CA ARG A 328 0.04 5.27 12.48
C ARG A 328 0.18 6.16 11.23
N THR A 329 -0.77 6.05 10.30
CA THR A 329 -0.85 6.81 9.02
C THR A 329 0.16 6.45 7.94
N LYS A 330 1.03 5.46 8.15
CA LYS A 330 1.99 5.02 7.14
C LYS A 330 1.41 3.96 6.22
N THR A 331 1.91 3.95 4.99
CA THR A 331 1.33 3.18 3.89
C THR A 331 2.39 2.38 3.15
N LEU A 332 1.93 1.36 2.44
CA LEU A 332 2.65 0.60 1.44
C LEU A 332 2.26 1.16 0.06
N ASP A 333 3.11 1.99 -0.55
CA ASP A 333 2.88 2.53 -1.90
C ASP A 333 3.21 1.47 -2.95
N LEU A 334 2.18 1.01 -3.67
CA LEU A 334 2.30 0.01 -4.74
C LEU A 334 2.05 0.60 -6.12
N ALA A 335 2.11 1.93 -6.30
CA ALA A 335 1.83 2.56 -7.58
C ALA A 335 2.60 1.90 -8.74
N ASN A 336 1.88 1.46 -9.76
CA ASN A 336 2.38 0.79 -10.96
C ASN A 336 3.20 -0.49 -10.70
N LEU A 337 3.03 -1.13 -9.53
CA LEU A 337 3.64 -2.42 -9.24
C LEU A 337 3.24 -3.46 -10.31
N MET A 338 4.23 -4.17 -10.83
CA MET A 338 4.05 -5.22 -11.83
C MET A 338 4.10 -6.60 -11.15
N PHE A 339 2.98 -7.32 -11.17
CA PHE A 339 2.96 -8.74 -10.81
C PHE A 339 1.76 -9.44 -11.47
N ASP A 340 1.88 -10.75 -11.67
CA ASP A 340 0.80 -11.61 -12.13
C ASP A 340 0.20 -12.35 -10.94
N SER A 341 -1.11 -12.21 -10.72
CA SER A 341 -1.81 -12.86 -9.61
C SER A 341 -1.83 -14.39 -9.68
N THR A 342 -1.48 -14.97 -10.83
CA THR A 342 -1.42 -16.43 -11.04
C THR A 342 -0.06 -17.04 -10.74
N SER A 343 1.03 -16.28 -10.89
CA SER A 343 2.39 -16.75 -10.62
C SER A 343 2.97 -16.17 -9.33
N ALA A 344 2.56 -14.95 -8.95
CA ALA A 344 3.09 -14.24 -7.80
C ALA A 344 2.07 -14.14 -6.65
N GLN A 345 2.57 -14.17 -5.42
CA GLN A 345 1.78 -14.05 -4.20
C GLN A 345 2.21 -12.84 -3.38
N ILE A 346 1.24 -12.09 -2.86
CA ILE A 346 1.46 -11.04 -1.87
C ILE A 346 0.78 -11.51 -0.58
N LEU A 347 1.58 -11.87 0.41
CA LEU A 347 1.10 -12.32 1.72
C LEU A 347 1.15 -11.17 2.72
N GLY A 348 0.31 -11.26 3.75
CA GLY A 348 0.28 -10.36 4.89
C GLY A 348 -0.81 -10.77 5.87
N ASP A 349 -0.87 -10.07 6.99
CA ASP A 349 -1.85 -10.39 8.04
C ASP A 349 -3.29 -10.11 7.55
N PRO A 350 -4.19 -11.12 7.59
CA PRO A 350 -5.55 -10.97 7.08
C PRO A 350 -6.31 -9.82 7.74
N GLY A 351 -6.88 -8.95 6.92
CA GLY A 351 -7.64 -7.76 7.30
C GLY A 351 -6.78 -6.54 7.61
N PHE A 352 -5.46 -6.68 7.69
CA PHE A 352 -4.51 -5.59 7.95
C PHE A 352 -3.81 -5.11 6.68
N ILE A 353 -3.26 -6.02 5.87
CA ILE A 353 -2.44 -5.65 4.70
C ILE A 353 -3.21 -4.79 3.69
N GLY A 354 -4.49 -5.07 3.46
CA GLY A 354 -5.33 -4.27 2.56
C GLY A 354 -5.58 -2.84 3.05
N GLN A 355 -5.42 -2.55 4.35
CA GLN A 355 -5.65 -1.23 4.93
C GLN A 355 -4.46 -0.29 4.74
N VAL A 356 -3.26 -0.86 4.65
CA VAL A 356 -2.01 -0.10 4.53
C VAL A 356 -1.61 0.11 3.07
N ILE A 357 -2.14 -0.68 2.12
CA ILE A 357 -1.90 -0.50 0.70
C ILE A 357 -2.44 0.85 0.22
N SER A 358 -1.58 1.60 -0.46
CA SER A 358 -1.91 2.88 -1.08
C SER A 358 -1.63 2.82 -2.58
N VAL A 359 -2.59 3.32 -3.36
CA VAL A 359 -2.46 3.53 -4.81
C VAL A 359 -3.03 4.92 -5.10
N PRO A 360 -2.24 5.85 -5.66
CA PRO A 360 -2.63 7.25 -5.77
C PRO A 360 -3.69 7.50 -6.86
N THR A 361 -3.66 6.73 -7.94
CA THR A 361 -4.46 6.97 -9.15
C THR A 361 -5.02 5.68 -9.73
N LEU A 362 -6.22 5.73 -10.30
CA LEU A 362 -6.76 4.60 -11.08
C LEU A 362 -5.98 4.39 -12.37
N GLN A 363 -5.66 5.47 -13.09
CA GLN A 363 -4.98 5.44 -14.37
C GLN A 363 -3.57 4.85 -14.19
N GLY A 364 -3.29 3.76 -14.91
CA GLY A 364 -2.02 3.02 -14.82
C GLY A 364 -2.07 1.84 -13.84
N ASN A 365 -3.05 1.83 -12.92
CA ASN A 365 -3.16 0.85 -11.83
C ASN A 365 -4.37 -0.07 -11.96
N GLU A 366 -5.12 -0.04 -13.07
CA GLU A 366 -6.32 -0.86 -13.22
C GLU A 366 -6.02 -2.37 -13.15
N ASN A 367 -4.94 -2.79 -13.82
CA ASN A 367 -4.48 -4.18 -13.78
C ASN A 367 -3.93 -4.55 -12.40
N LEU A 368 -3.15 -3.65 -11.78
CA LEU A 368 -2.62 -3.84 -10.43
C LEU A 368 -3.75 -4.11 -9.44
N LEU A 369 -4.75 -3.22 -9.37
CA LEU A 369 -5.88 -3.36 -8.44
C LEU A 369 -6.64 -4.66 -8.68
N ARG A 370 -6.88 -5.03 -9.95
CA ARG A 370 -7.52 -6.31 -10.29
C ARG A 370 -6.69 -7.51 -9.82
N ASN A 371 -5.37 -7.48 -10.05
CA ASN A 371 -4.47 -8.56 -9.67
C ASN A 371 -4.39 -8.68 -8.14
N LEU A 372 -4.33 -7.58 -7.39
CA LEU A 372 -4.39 -7.56 -5.93
C LEU A 372 -5.68 -8.20 -5.41
N ILE A 373 -6.83 -7.82 -5.96
CA ILE A 373 -8.12 -8.41 -5.57
C ILE A 373 -8.11 -9.92 -5.81
N GLN A 374 -7.67 -10.37 -7.01
CA GLN A 374 -7.60 -11.79 -7.33
C GLN A 374 -6.65 -12.55 -6.39
N ASN A 375 -5.49 -11.96 -6.09
CA ASN A 375 -4.48 -12.54 -5.22
C ASN A 375 -5.03 -12.79 -3.81
N PHE A 376 -5.63 -11.77 -3.19
CA PHE A 376 -6.23 -11.90 -1.85
C PHE A 376 -7.44 -12.85 -1.84
N ARG A 377 -8.25 -12.90 -2.90
CA ARG A 377 -9.36 -13.86 -3.00
C ARG A 377 -8.89 -15.30 -3.08
N GLN A 378 -7.85 -15.59 -3.87
CA GLN A 378 -7.26 -16.92 -3.99
C GLN A 378 -6.67 -17.40 -2.65
N GLN A 379 -6.10 -16.47 -1.88
CA GLN A 379 -5.58 -16.72 -0.54
C GLN A 379 -6.66 -16.75 0.56
N LYS A 380 -7.95 -16.59 0.20
CA LYS A 380 -9.09 -16.51 1.15
C LYS A 380 -9.02 -15.31 2.12
N GLN A 381 -8.23 -14.30 1.81
CA GLN A 381 -8.17 -13.01 2.51
C GLN A 381 -9.29 -12.08 2.01
N ILE A 382 -10.54 -12.43 2.35
CA ILE A 382 -11.75 -11.74 1.86
C ILE A 382 -11.80 -10.28 2.32
N GLY A 383 -11.34 -9.98 3.53
CA GLY A 383 -11.31 -8.62 4.08
C GLY A 383 -10.40 -7.68 3.29
N ASP A 384 -9.17 -8.09 3.01
CA ASP A 384 -8.20 -7.30 2.23
C ASP A 384 -8.67 -7.12 0.78
N ALA A 385 -9.18 -8.19 0.16
CA ALA A 385 -9.77 -8.09 -1.18
C ALA A 385 -10.92 -7.08 -1.25
N ASN A 386 -11.75 -7.02 -0.21
CA ASN A 386 -12.84 -6.05 -0.08
C ASN A 386 -12.31 -4.61 0.10
N GLN A 387 -11.23 -4.42 0.85
CA GLN A 387 -10.59 -3.10 0.99
C GLN A 387 -10.01 -2.60 -0.32
N ILE A 388 -9.35 -3.46 -1.12
CA ILE A 388 -8.84 -3.07 -2.44
C ILE A 388 -9.97 -2.79 -3.44
N GLU A 389 -11.08 -3.53 -3.38
CA GLU A 389 -12.28 -3.23 -4.17
C GLU A 389 -12.89 -1.87 -3.83
N LEU A 390 -12.95 -1.54 -2.53
CA LEU A 390 -13.40 -0.23 -2.06
C LEU A 390 -12.48 0.89 -2.56
N LEU A 391 -11.16 0.73 -2.38
CA LEU A 391 -10.15 1.66 -2.90
C LEU A 391 -10.31 1.87 -4.41
N ARG A 392 -10.48 0.80 -5.18
CA ARG A 392 -10.71 0.87 -6.63
C ARG A 392 -11.98 1.67 -6.96
N ALA A 393 -13.07 1.45 -6.23
CA ALA A 393 -14.33 2.17 -6.43
C ALA A 393 -14.18 3.67 -6.08
N GLU A 394 -13.46 4.02 -5.02
CA GLU A 394 -13.16 5.41 -4.66
C GLU A 394 -12.31 6.11 -5.73
N LEU A 395 -11.26 5.45 -6.22
CA LEU A 395 -10.42 5.98 -7.29
C LEU A 395 -11.21 6.15 -8.60
N LEU A 396 -12.14 5.23 -8.90
CA LEU A 396 -13.06 5.37 -10.03
C LEU A 396 -14.01 6.55 -9.84
N LEU A 397 -14.58 6.74 -8.65
CA LEU A 397 -15.44 7.89 -8.34
C LEU A 397 -14.69 9.21 -8.51
N LYS A 398 -13.43 9.31 -8.02
CA LYS A 398 -12.55 10.46 -8.23
C LYS A 398 -12.28 10.71 -9.72
N SER A 399 -11.96 9.65 -10.47
CA SER A 399 -11.74 9.74 -11.92
C SER A 399 -12.99 10.22 -12.67
N LEU A 400 -14.19 9.73 -12.32
CA LEU A 400 -15.45 10.17 -12.91
C LEU A 400 -15.75 11.63 -12.57
N LYS A 401 -15.55 12.05 -11.31
CA LYS A 401 -15.71 13.45 -10.88
C LYS A 401 -14.81 14.38 -11.69
N ARG A 402 -13.54 13.99 -11.84
CA ARG A 402 -12.55 14.71 -12.65
C ARG A 402 -12.96 14.77 -14.11
N ASN A 403 -13.45 13.67 -14.68
CA ASN A 403 -13.94 13.65 -16.05
C ASN A 403 -15.17 14.56 -16.25
N LEU A 404 -15.96 14.81 -15.21
CA LEU A 404 -17.11 15.73 -15.26
C LEU A 404 -16.74 17.20 -15.09
N LEU A 405 -15.89 17.51 -14.10
CA LEU A 405 -15.64 18.87 -13.61
C LEU A 405 -14.23 19.40 -13.93
N GLY A 406 -13.32 18.53 -14.37
CA GLY A 406 -11.92 18.85 -14.57
C GLY A 406 -11.69 19.85 -15.71
N ILE A 407 -10.67 20.68 -15.53
CA ILE A 407 -10.21 21.64 -16.52
C ILE A 407 -9.56 20.88 -17.67
N ASN A 408 -10.06 21.06 -18.89
CA ASN A 408 -9.57 20.34 -20.05
C ASN A 408 -8.24 20.93 -20.53
N LEU A 409 -7.15 20.18 -20.41
CA LEU A 409 -5.81 20.64 -20.76
C LEU A 409 -5.66 21.06 -22.22
N ASN A 410 -6.43 20.45 -23.13
CA ASN A 410 -6.37 20.76 -24.55
C ASN A 410 -7.10 22.06 -24.93
N THR A 411 -8.01 22.56 -24.07
CA THR A 411 -8.84 23.74 -24.38
C THR A 411 -8.72 24.89 -23.37
N ALA A 412 -8.12 24.66 -22.20
CA ALA A 412 -8.07 25.64 -21.12
C ALA A 412 -7.20 26.86 -21.44
N SER A 413 -7.56 28.07 -21.00
CA SER A 413 -6.65 29.23 -21.08
C SER A 413 -5.52 29.13 -20.04
N ILE A 414 -4.42 29.88 -20.22
CA ILE A 414 -3.32 29.94 -19.24
C ILE A 414 -3.85 30.30 -17.82
N PRO A 415 -4.74 31.29 -17.63
CA PRO A 415 -5.34 31.56 -16.32
C PRO A 415 -6.21 30.42 -15.76
N GLN A 416 -6.75 29.55 -16.60
CA GLN A 416 -7.47 28.34 -16.15
C GLN A 416 -6.48 27.26 -15.72
N LEU A 417 -5.36 27.07 -16.41
CA LEU A 417 -4.30 26.15 -16.00
C LEU A 417 -3.68 26.58 -14.67
N ILE A 418 -3.43 27.87 -14.47
CA ILE A 418 -2.92 28.39 -13.18
C ILE A 418 -3.91 28.13 -12.05
N ARG A 419 -5.21 28.33 -12.31
CA ARG A 419 -6.28 27.96 -11.35
C ARG A 419 -6.35 26.46 -11.05
N ALA A 420 -5.91 25.60 -11.98
CA ALA A 420 -5.83 24.17 -11.77
C ALA A 420 -4.65 23.75 -10.86
N GLY A 421 -3.71 24.67 -10.60
CA GLY A 421 -2.57 24.46 -9.69
C GLY A 421 -1.19 24.49 -10.37
N PHE A 422 -1.12 24.73 -11.68
CA PHE A 422 0.14 24.93 -12.41
C PHE A 422 0.74 26.32 -12.12
N ASN A 423 2.06 26.44 -12.14
CA ASN A 423 2.71 27.74 -12.20
C ASN A 423 2.69 28.32 -13.64
N GLN A 424 3.19 29.54 -13.81
CA GLN A 424 3.18 30.24 -15.11
C GLN A 424 3.94 29.47 -16.19
N ASP A 425 5.12 28.94 -15.87
CA ASP A 425 6.00 28.27 -16.82
C ASP A 425 5.43 26.91 -17.25
N GLN A 426 4.89 26.14 -16.30
CA GLN A 426 4.19 24.88 -16.54
C GLN A 426 2.96 25.09 -17.42
N ALA A 427 2.16 26.12 -17.13
CA ALA A 427 0.98 26.44 -17.93
C ALA A 427 1.35 26.82 -19.37
N GLN A 428 2.45 27.56 -19.55
CA GLN A 428 2.99 27.92 -20.86
C GLN A 428 3.49 26.67 -21.61
N ALA A 429 4.23 25.79 -20.95
CA ALA A 429 4.73 24.54 -21.55
C ALA A 429 3.58 23.64 -22.05
N ILE A 430 2.52 23.48 -21.25
CA ILE A 430 1.30 22.75 -21.66
C ILE A 430 0.64 23.44 -22.85
N PHE A 431 0.53 24.77 -22.81
CA PHE A 431 -0.09 25.55 -23.88
C PHE A 431 0.66 25.44 -25.21
N GLN A 432 1.99 25.45 -25.20
CA GLN A 432 2.80 25.26 -26.41
C GLN A 432 2.67 23.83 -26.93
N THR A 433 2.83 22.84 -26.04
CA THR A 433 2.77 21.41 -26.41
C THR A 433 1.46 21.05 -27.10
N ARG A 434 0.32 21.54 -26.59
CA ARG A 434 -1.00 21.21 -27.14
C ARG A 434 -1.29 21.87 -28.50
N ILE A 435 -0.62 22.99 -28.82
CA ILE A 435 -0.73 23.65 -30.13
C ILE A 435 -0.07 22.77 -31.19
N GLU A 436 1.09 22.20 -30.88
CA GLU A 436 1.80 21.28 -31.77
C GLU A 436 1.08 19.93 -31.89
N ARG A 437 0.67 19.36 -30.75
CA ARG A 437 -0.07 18.10 -30.70
C ARG A 437 -1.03 18.05 -29.51
N PRO A 438 -2.31 17.72 -29.69
CA PRO A 438 -3.21 17.57 -28.55
C PRO A 438 -2.76 16.43 -27.66
N LEU A 439 -2.80 16.67 -26.34
CA LEU A 439 -2.50 15.66 -25.33
C LEU A 439 -3.52 14.53 -25.43
N ARG A 440 -3.06 13.28 -25.30
CA ARG A 440 -3.91 12.08 -25.42
C ARG A 440 -4.31 11.51 -24.06
N ASP A 441 -3.43 11.63 -23.09
CA ASP A 441 -3.60 11.17 -21.74
C ASP A 441 -2.96 12.16 -20.77
N LEU A 442 -3.30 12.03 -19.48
CA LEU A 442 -2.72 12.90 -18.45
C LEU A 442 -1.24 12.60 -18.20
N THR A 443 -0.75 11.39 -18.47
CA THR A 443 0.66 11.03 -18.25
C THR A 443 1.60 11.71 -19.24
N GLU A 444 1.12 12.18 -20.40
CA GLU A 444 1.92 12.96 -21.35
C GLU A 444 2.44 14.28 -20.77
N ILE A 445 1.82 14.83 -19.71
CA ILE A 445 2.34 16.03 -19.06
C ILE A 445 3.62 15.76 -18.26
N LEU A 446 3.84 14.52 -17.79
CA LEU A 446 5.08 14.11 -17.12
C LEU A 446 6.28 14.04 -18.08
N LYS A 447 6.04 14.10 -19.40
CA LYS A 447 7.11 14.18 -20.40
C LYS A 447 7.61 15.61 -20.62
N LEU A 448 7.01 16.59 -19.94
CA LEU A 448 7.42 17.98 -20.00
C LEU A 448 8.41 18.23 -18.87
N ASP A 449 9.62 18.67 -19.20
CA ASP A 449 10.70 18.92 -18.21
C ASP A 449 10.27 19.88 -17.08
N ALA A 450 9.29 20.75 -17.34
CA ALA A 450 8.75 21.69 -16.36
C ALA A 450 7.80 21.07 -15.32
N ILE A 451 7.31 19.84 -15.53
CA ILE A 451 6.30 19.19 -14.69
C ILE A 451 6.89 17.94 -14.06
N ASP A 452 7.11 18.02 -12.76
CA ASP A 452 7.52 16.88 -11.96
C ASP A 452 6.32 16.05 -11.48
N LEU A 453 6.63 14.88 -10.93
CA LEU A 453 5.65 13.95 -10.38
C LEU A 453 4.83 14.58 -9.23
N SER A 454 5.45 15.47 -8.44
CA SER A 454 4.77 16.16 -7.34
C SER A 454 3.69 17.11 -7.88
N THR A 455 3.99 17.89 -8.94
CA THR A 455 3.01 18.72 -9.63
C THR A 455 1.91 17.87 -10.25
N TYR A 456 2.27 16.76 -10.89
CA TYR A 456 1.28 15.84 -11.48
C TYR A 456 0.24 15.39 -10.47
N PHE A 457 0.66 14.87 -9.30
CA PHE A 457 -0.30 14.44 -8.27
C PHE A 457 -1.10 15.60 -7.69
N LYS A 458 -0.50 16.78 -7.54
CA LYS A 458 -1.17 17.99 -7.07
C LYS A 458 -2.32 18.42 -7.98
N VAL A 459 -2.13 18.34 -9.30
CA VAL A 459 -3.12 18.81 -10.28
C VAL A 459 -4.03 17.69 -10.79
N TYR A 460 -3.67 16.41 -10.59
CA TYR A 460 -4.32 15.23 -11.19
C TYR A 460 -5.85 15.23 -11.04
N ASP A 461 -6.37 15.60 -9.85
CA ASP A 461 -7.80 15.62 -9.56
C ASP A 461 -8.54 16.82 -10.19
N HIS A 462 -7.82 17.84 -10.65
CA HIS A 462 -8.36 19.10 -11.17
C HIS A 462 -8.36 19.19 -12.71
N VAL A 463 -7.63 18.31 -13.39
CA VAL A 463 -7.43 18.39 -14.85
C VAL A 463 -7.94 17.15 -15.57
N ARG A 464 -8.33 17.29 -16.84
CA ARG A 464 -8.70 16.17 -17.71
C ARG A 464 -8.17 16.35 -19.12
N VAL A 465 -8.07 15.24 -19.85
CA VAL A 465 -7.78 15.22 -21.28
C VAL A 465 -8.98 14.59 -22.00
N ASN A 466 -9.51 15.28 -23.01
CA ASN A 466 -10.70 14.83 -23.72
C ASN A 466 -10.34 13.61 -24.61
N PRO A 467 -11.04 12.46 -24.51
CA PRO A 467 -10.76 11.29 -25.33
C PRO A 467 -11.31 11.45 -26.75
N GLN A 468 -10.88 12.47 -27.50
CA GLN A 468 -11.37 12.67 -28.87
C GLN A 468 -10.94 11.55 -29.85
N LYS A 469 -9.95 10.70 -29.49
CA LYS A 469 -9.48 9.60 -30.35
C LYS A 469 -9.83 8.17 -29.89
N LEU A 470 -10.28 7.95 -28.66
CA LEU A 470 -10.68 6.60 -28.21
C LEU A 470 -12.05 6.18 -28.77
N LEU A 471 -12.93 7.15 -29.06
CA LEU A 471 -14.23 6.90 -29.69
C LEU A 471 -14.10 6.36 -31.13
N GLN A 472 -13.00 6.59 -31.84
CA GLN A 472 -12.81 6.08 -33.21
C GLN A 472 -12.27 4.64 -33.30
N ARG A 473 -11.74 4.06 -32.21
CA ARG A 473 -11.18 2.69 -32.22
C ARG A 473 -12.15 1.64 -31.67
N ALA A 474 -12.97 1.96 -30.67
CA ALA A 474 -14.01 1.06 -30.18
C ALA A 474 -15.18 0.89 -31.17
N ASP A 475 -15.46 1.91 -31.99
CA ASP A 475 -16.51 1.89 -33.03
C ASP A 475 -16.23 0.98 -34.24
N ARG A 476 -15.03 0.37 -34.35
CA ARG A 476 -14.73 -0.56 -35.45
C ARG A 476 -15.22 -1.99 -35.20
N GLN A 477 -15.61 -2.35 -33.98
CA GLN A 477 -15.84 -3.76 -33.62
C GLN A 477 -17.32 -4.16 -33.43
N MET A 478 -18.28 -3.23 -33.42
CA MET A 478 -19.72 -3.53 -33.38
C MET A 478 -20.49 -2.75 -34.47
N GLY A 479 -20.74 -3.42 -35.59
CA GLY A 479 -21.20 -2.81 -36.84
C GLY A 479 -22.67 -2.40 -36.96
N TRP A 480 -23.44 -2.13 -35.89
CA TRP A 480 -24.89 -1.82 -36.03
C TRP A 480 -25.43 -0.62 -35.23
N PHE A 481 -24.59 0.18 -34.56
CA PHE A 481 -24.98 1.51 -34.05
C PHE A 481 -23.92 2.56 -34.42
N ARG A 482 -24.04 3.15 -35.61
CA ARG A 482 -23.37 4.43 -35.92
C ARG A 482 -24.14 5.55 -35.22
N ALA A 483 -23.72 5.90 -34.02
CA ALA A 483 -24.02 7.21 -33.46
C ALA A 483 -22.78 7.70 -32.72
N SER A 484 -22.11 8.68 -33.31
CA SER A 484 -21.25 9.60 -32.57
C SER A 484 -22.03 10.07 -31.35
N VAL A 485 -21.77 9.50 -30.18
CA VAL A 485 -22.38 9.93 -28.94
C VAL A 485 -21.96 11.38 -28.76
N LEU A 486 -22.89 12.32 -28.96
CA LEU A 486 -22.64 13.76 -28.80
C LEU A 486 -21.93 13.96 -27.45
N PRO A 487 -20.94 14.87 -27.35
CA PRO A 487 -20.18 15.10 -26.11
C PRO A 487 -21.06 15.28 -24.86
N ILE A 488 -22.24 15.86 -25.04
CA ILE A 488 -23.26 16.05 -24.01
C ILE A 488 -23.82 14.70 -23.50
N VAL A 489 -24.11 13.75 -24.39
CA VAL A 489 -24.62 12.43 -24.00
C VAL A 489 -23.55 11.66 -23.21
N HIS A 490 -22.29 11.71 -23.63
CA HIS A 490 -21.19 11.11 -22.86
C HIS A 490 -21.03 11.75 -21.48
N TRP A 491 -21.16 13.07 -21.39
CA TRP A 491 -21.13 13.79 -20.11
C TRP A 491 -22.29 13.37 -19.20
N ILE A 492 -23.52 13.26 -19.73
CA ILE A 492 -24.69 12.78 -18.97
C ILE A 492 -24.47 11.36 -18.46
N ILE A 493 -24.00 10.45 -19.31
CA ILE A 493 -23.71 9.06 -18.92
C ILE A 493 -22.66 9.03 -17.80
N THR A 494 -21.58 9.80 -17.95
CA THR A 494 -20.53 9.91 -16.91
C THR A 494 -21.12 10.46 -15.60
N GLY A 495 -22.05 11.42 -15.69
CA GLY A 495 -22.76 12.00 -14.55
C GLY A 495 -23.61 10.97 -13.81
N LEU A 496 -24.37 10.18 -14.56
CA LEU A 496 -25.19 9.09 -13.99
C LEU A 496 -24.32 7.99 -13.38
N GLN A 497 -23.20 7.63 -14.00
CA GLN A 497 -22.24 6.68 -13.44
C GLN A 497 -21.62 7.19 -12.14
N TRP A 498 -21.21 8.46 -12.10
CA TRP A 498 -20.67 9.09 -10.90
C TRP A 498 -21.70 9.11 -9.76
N LEU A 499 -22.93 9.51 -10.06
CA LEU A 499 -24.02 9.54 -9.09
C LEU A 499 -24.36 8.13 -8.58
N GLY A 500 -24.51 7.16 -9.49
CA GLY A 500 -24.83 5.78 -9.14
C GLY A 500 -23.75 5.13 -8.28
N LEU A 501 -22.47 5.31 -8.65
CA LEU A 501 -21.33 4.81 -7.87
C LEU A 501 -21.24 5.50 -6.51
N GLY A 502 -21.49 6.82 -6.46
CA GLY A 502 -21.51 7.58 -5.21
C GLY A 502 -22.59 7.08 -4.25
N ILE A 503 -23.81 6.84 -4.74
CA ILE A 503 -24.89 6.24 -3.94
C ILE A 503 -24.50 4.85 -3.45
N LEU A 504 -23.92 4.02 -4.33
CA LEU A 504 -23.50 2.67 -3.96
C LEU A 504 -22.42 2.67 -2.87
N LEU A 505 -21.45 3.60 -2.95
CA LEU A 505 -20.43 3.79 -1.91
C LEU A 505 -21.05 4.26 -0.59
N LEU A 506 -21.96 5.23 -0.62
CA LEU A 506 -22.61 5.76 0.58
C LEU A 506 -23.50 4.72 1.28
N LEU A 507 -24.23 3.91 0.52
CA LEU A 507 -25.22 2.99 1.09
C LEU A 507 -24.67 1.60 1.40
N SER A 508 -23.52 1.22 0.83
CA SER A 508 -22.99 -0.15 0.94
C SER A 508 -21.46 -0.29 1.00
N GLY A 509 -20.71 0.80 0.87
CA GLY A 509 -19.25 0.72 0.72
C GLY A 509 -18.89 -0.10 -0.52
N TYR A 510 -19.61 0.09 -1.64
CA TYR A 510 -19.47 -0.75 -2.83
C TYR A 510 -19.71 -2.25 -2.54
N GLY A 511 -20.61 -2.57 -1.62
CA GLY A 511 -20.96 -3.93 -1.23
C GLY A 511 -19.86 -4.68 -0.48
N THR A 512 -18.99 -3.95 0.21
CA THR A 512 -17.88 -4.51 1.01
C THR A 512 -18.12 -4.36 2.51
N GLN A 513 -19.04 -3.48 2.91
CA GLN A 513 -19.29 -3.13 4.32
C GLN A 513 -20.68 -3.63 4.76
N PHE A 514 -20.72 -4.76 5.47
CA PHE A 514 -21.96 -5.34 5.97
C PHE A 514 -22.65 -4.44 7.01
N GLY A 515 -21.89 -3.89 7.97
CA GLY A 515 -22.43 -3.02 9.02
C GLY A 515 -23.11 -1.77 8.45
N LEU A 516 -22.56 -1.17 7.40
CA LEU A 516 -23.14 0.00 6.73
C LEU A 516 -24.54 -0.29 6.17
N ILE A 517 -24.67 -1.40 5.44
CA ILE A 517 -25.97 -1.80 4.87
C ILE A 517 -26.94 -2.13 5.98
N PHE A 518 -26.49 -2.83 7.02
CA PHE A 518 -27.31 -3.14 8.18
C PHE A 518 -27.85 -1.86 8.84
N GLY A 519 -26.97 -0.88 9.07
CA GLY A 519 -27.32 0.43 9.62
C GLY A 519 -28.33 1.21 8.74
N VAL A 520 -28.09 1.27 7.43
CA VAL A 520 -29.00 1.88 6.45
C VAL A 520 -30.37 1.20 6.43
N GLY A 521 -30.40 -0.14 6.50
CA GLY A 521 -31.64 -0.92 6.56
C GLY A 521 -32.45 -0.65 7.81
N ILE A 522 -31.80 -0.65 8.99
CA ILE A 522 -32.46 -0.34 10.26
C ILE A 522 -33.03 1.08 10.26
N LEU A 523 -32.32 2.05 9.66
CA LEU A 523 -32.80 3.43 9.55
C LEU A 523 -34.15 3.48 8.82
N ALA A 524 -34.23 2.80 7.68
CA ALA A 524 -35.44 2.74 6.86
C ALA A 524 -36.58 2.02 7.62
N ILE A 525 -36.28 0.90 8.28
CA ILE A 525 -37.26 0.16 9.09
C ILE A 525 -37.81 1.03 10.22
N ALA A 526 -36.93 1.73 10.95
CA ALA A 526 -37.31 2.63 12.03
C ALA A 526 -38.23 3.75 11.53
N TYR A 527 -37.83 4.39 10.43
CA TYR A 527 -38.59 5.49 9.81
C TYR A 527 -39.99 5.05 9.35
N PHE A 528 -40.08 3.99 8.55
CA PHE A 528 -41.38 3.51 8.05
C PHE A 528 -42.25 2.97 9.18
N GLY A 529 -41.67 2.31 10.19
CA GLY A 529 -42.41 1.88 11.37
C GLY A 529 -43.10 3.05 12.07
N TRP A 530 -42.35 4.14 12.32
CA TRP A 530 -42.92 5.36 12.88
C TRP A 530 -43.98 5.99 11.99
N LEU A 531 -43.72 6.05 10.68
CA LEU A 531 -44.63 6.64 9.70
C LEU A 531 -45.96 5.88 9.64
N PHE A 532 -45.95 4.55 9.54
CA PHE A 532 -47.17 3.75 9.50
C PHE A 532 -47.91 3.73 10.84
N TRP A 533 -47.20 3.80 11.97
CA TRP A 533 -47.82 4.02 13.27
C TRP A 533 -48.56 5.36 13.33
N LEU A 534 -47.96 6.45 12.83
CA LEU A 534 -48.65 7.74 12.72
C LEU A 534 -49.88 7.64 11.82
N VAL A 535 -49.76 7.01 10.65
CA VAL A 535 -50.88 6.81 9.72
C VAL A 535 -52.05 6.05 10.35
N ASP A 536 -51.78 5.04 11.17
CA ASP A 536 -52.83 4.25 11.84
C ASP A 536 -53.38 4.94 13.10
N ARG A 537 -52.54 5.60 13.90
CA ARG A 537 -52.92 6.12 15.24
C ARG A 537 -53.38 7.57 15.24
N CYS A 538 -52.90 8.39 14.32
CA CYS A 538 -53.32 9.78 14.19
C CYS A 538 -54.38 9.87 13.08
N ARG A 539 -55.65 9.84 13.48
CA ARG A 539 -56.77 9.67 12.51
C ARG A 539 -57.47 10.98 12.15
N LYS A 540 -57.67 11.86 13.15
CA LYS A 540 -58.42 13.12 13.03
C LYS A 540 -57.67 14.22 13.78
N TRP A 541 -57.44 15.38 13.15
CA TRP A 541 -56.73 16.51 13.79
C TRP A 541 -57.68 17.59 14.34
N ARG A 542 -58.90 17.71 13.81
CA ARG A 542 -59.96 18.64 14.30
C ARG A 542 -61.36 18.02 14.18
N PRO A 543 -62.32 18.35 15.08
CA PRO A 543 -62.19 19.28 16.22
C PRO A 543 -61.63 18.65 17.50
N LYS A 544 -61.72 17.33 17.69
CA LYS A 544 -61.05 16.60 18.78
C LYS A 544 -60.03 15.63 18.18
N PRO A 545 -58.73 15.74 18.49
CA PRO A 545 -57.74 14.86 17.94
C PRO A 545 -57.88 13.45 18.52
N ILE A 546 -57.79 12.43 17.68
CA ILE A 546 -57.69 11.04 18.10
C ILE A 546 -56.19 10.69 18.11
N LEU A 547 -55.65 10.51 19.31
CA LEU A 547 -54.22 10.28 19.54
C LEU A 547 -54.00 8.90 20.19
N PRO A 548 -52.83 8.28 19.96
CA PRO A 548 -52.44 7.05 20.64
C PRO A 548 -52.40 7.23 22.15
N THR A 549 -52.53 6.14 22.89
CA THR A 549 -52.39 6.17 24.35
C THR A 549 -50.96 6.55 24.75
N MET A 550 -50.78 7.05 25.98
CA MET A 550 -49.45 7.39 26.50
C MET A 550 -48.52 6.17 26.49
N LEU A 551 -49.03 4.99 26.84
CA LEU A 551 -48.24 3.76 26.86
C LEU A 551 -47.80 3.35 25.45
N GLU A 552 -48.69 3.41 24.46
CA GLU A 552 -48.33 3.12 23.06
C GLU A 552 -47.31 4.12 22.51
N THR A 553 -47.47 5.40 22.84
CA THR A 553 -46.55 6.47 22.43
C THR A 553 -45.18 6.27 23.05
N ILE A 554 -45.11 5.91 24.33
CA ILE A 554 -43.86 5.58 25.02
C ILE A 554 -43.22 4.32 24.41
N ALA A 555 -43.98 3.25 24.20
CA ALA A 555 -43.46 2.01 23.64
C ALA A 555 -42.95 2.19 22.20
N MET A 556 -43.70 2.90 21.37
CA MET A 556 -43.27 3.24 20.01
C MET A 556 -42.05 4.17 20.05
N GLY A 557 -42.06 5.19 20.92
CA GLY A 557 -40.97 6.14 21.11
C GLY A 557 -39.65 5.44 21.47
N ILE A 558 -39.69 4.59 22.50
CA ILE A 558 -38.51 3.84 22.96
C ILE A 558 -37.99 2.91 21.86
N SER A 559 -38.86 2.13 21.22
CA SER A 559 -38.44 1.20 20.17
C SER A 559 -37.84 1.92 18.96
N PHE A 560 -38.44 3.04 18.54
CA PHE A 560 -37.91 3.88 17.47
C PHE A 560 -36.54 4.44 17.83
N SER A 561 -36.40 5.02 19.03
CA SER A 561 -35.13 5.56 19.51
C SER A 561 -34.04 4.50 19.59
N LEU A 562 -34.35 3.27 20.03
CA LEU A 562 -33.37 2.18 20.08
C LEU A 562 -32.90 1.77 18.68
N LEU A 563 -33.81 1.58 17.73
CA LEU A 563 -33.45 1.24 16.34
C LEU A 563 -32.67 2.38 15.68
N LEU A 564 -33.06 3.63 15.92
CA LEU A 564 -32.36 4.80 15.41
C LEU A 564 -30.94 4.88 15.98
N MET A 565 -30.75 4.67 17.29
CA MET A 565 -29.42 4.66 17.91
C MET A 565 -28.54 3.56 17.32
N LEU A 566 -29.06 2.34 17.18
CA LEU A 566 -28.34 1.21 16.57
C LEU A 566 -27.93 1.52 15.13
N SER A 567 -28.86 2.05 14.34
CA SER A 567 -28.60 2.47 12.96
C SER A 567 -27.51 3.54 12.87
N LEU A 568 -27.61 4.59 13.68
CA LEU A 568 -26.61 5.66 13.70
C LEU A 568 -25.25 5.11 14.12
N PHE A 569 -25.19 4.27 15.15
CA PHE A 569 -23.94 3.64 15.58
C PHE A 569 -23.25 2.86 14.44
N GLU A 570 -24.00 2.03 13.71
CA GLU A 570 -23.48 1.27 12.56
C GLU A 570 -23.01 2.19 11.42
N ILE A 571 -23.79 3.22 11.07
CA ILE A 571 -23.42 4.17 10.00
C ILE A 571 -22.17 4.96 10.39
N PHE A 572 -22.07 5.45 11.63
CA PHE A 572 -20.92 6.23 12.07
C PHE A 572 -19.65 5.41 12.27
N SER A 573 -19.77 4.11 12.56
CA SER A 573 -18.62 3.22 12.73
C SER A 573 -18.07 2.68 11.41
N THR A 574 -18.89 2.60 10.36
CA THR A 574 -18.49 1.93 9.10
C THR A 574 -18.44 2.84 7.88
N ALA A 575 -19.32 3.86 7.79
CA ALA A 575 -19.39 4.69 6.59
C ALA A 575 -18.14 5.55 6.44
N ILE A 576 -17.66 5.67 5.20
CA ILE A 576 -16.56 6.58 4.85
C ILE A 576 -16.98 8.05 5.11
N TRP A 577 -18.24 8.39 4.80
CA TRP A 577 -18.81 9.72 4.99
C TRP A 577 -20.18 9.62 5.67
N PRO A 578 -20.24 9.46 7.01
CA PRO A 578 -21.51 9.26 7.73
C PRO A 578 -22.55 10.38 7.49
N PRO A 579 -22.21 11.68 7.54
CA PRO A 579 -23.20 12.74 7.30
C PRO A 579 -23.78 12.72 5.89
N LEU A 580 -22.95 12.43 4.89
CA LEU A 580 -23.40 12.35 3.49
C LEU A 580 -24.27 11.11 3.26
N THR A 581 -23.98 10.01 3.96
CA THR A 581 -24.82 8.80 3.96
C THR A 581 -26.20 9.11 4.54
N LEU A 582 -26.27 9.79 5.68
CA LEU A 582 -27.53 10.22 6.28
C LEU A 582 -28.30 11.20 5.41
N ALA A 583 -27.62 12.14 4.75
CA ALA A 583 -28.24 13.06 3.79
C ALA A 583 -28.82 12.30 2.58
N CYS A 584 -28.08 11.33 2.03
CA CYS A 584 -28.56 10.45 0.97
C CYS A 584 -29.80 9.66 1.42
N MET A 585 -29.76 9.08 2.62
CA MET A 585 -30.91 8.42 3.21
C MET A 585 -32.09 9.36 3.43
N GLY A 586 -31.87 10.60 3.87
CA GLY A 586 -32.93 11.60 4.02
C GLY A 586 -33.61 11.93 2.69
N LEU A 587 -32.84 12.07 1.59
CA LEU A 587 -33.37 12.29 0.25
C LEU A 587 -34.21 11.10 -0.26
N ILE A 588 -33.86 9.88 0.13
CA ILE A 588 -34.63 8.68 -0.22
C ILE A 588 -35.86 8.53 0.68
N LEU A 589 -35.74 8.75 1.99
CA LEU A 589 -36.79 8.41 2.95
C LEU A 589 -37.85 9.50 3.11
N PHE A 590 -37.52 10.78 2.96
CA PHE A 590 -38.40 11.85 3.43
C PHE A 590 -39.32 12.49 2.38
N PRO A 591 -38.86 12.89 1.16
CA PRO A 591 -39.63 13.76 0.28
C PRO A 591 -41.00 13.18 -0.12
N LEU A 592 -41.01 11.97 -0.68
CA LEU A 592 -42.26 11.33 -1.12
C LEU A 592 -43.13 10.89 0.07
N PRO A 593 -42.61 10.18 1.10
CA PRO A 593 -43.45 9.73 2.19
C PRO A 593 -44.05 10.87 3.03
N ILE A 594 -43.31 11.96 3.27
CA ILE A 594 -43.85 13.14 3.96
C ILE A 594 -44.93 13.83 3.11
N LEU A 595 -44.74 13.94 1.79
CA LEU A 595 -45.74 14.51 0.89
C LEU A 595 -47.03 13.68 0.92
N VAL A 596 -46.92 12.36 0.80
CA VAL A 596 -48.09 11.47 0.83
C VAL A 596 -48.76 11.48 2.20
N LEU A 597 -47.97 11.52 3.29
CA LEU A 597 -48.48 11.67 4.65
C LEU A 597 -49.24 13.00 4.82
N GLY A 598 -48.72 14.10 4.29
CA GLY A 598 -49.39 15.40 4.27
C GLY A 598 -50.72 15.38 3.52
N LEU A 599 -50.75 14.75 2.34
CA LEU A 599 -51.99 14.55 1.55
C LEU A 599 -53.01 13.69 2.28
N ILE A 600 -52.55 12.63 2.95
CA ILE A 600 -53.37 11.76 3.81
C ILE A 600 -54.09 12.56 4.89
N TYR A 601 -53.38 13.47 5.57
CA TYR A 601 -53.98 14.31 6.62
C TYR A 601 -54.83 15.44 6.06
N TRP A 602 -54.45 15.99 4.91
CA TRP A 602 -55.18 17.06 4.25
C TRP A 602 -56.54 16.60 3.70
N GLN A 603 -56.60 15.43 3.07
CA GLN A 603 -57.86 14.85 2.57
C GLN A 603 -58.84 14.49 3.70
N GLY A 604 -58.33 14.31 4.92
CA GLY A 604 -59.12 14.10 6.13
C GLY A 604 -59.71 12.68 6.20
N ARG A 605 -59.28 11.90 7.19
CA ARG A 605 -59.85 10.58 7.50
C ARG A 605 -60.87 10.74 8.63
N TYR A 606 -62.14 10.50 8.35
CA TYR A 606 -63.18 10.64 9.36
C TYR A 606 -64.00 9.35 9.48
N HIS A 607 -63.67 8.52 10.47
CA HIS A 607 -64.59 7.49 10.96
C HIS A 607 -64.57 7.42 12.48
N ASN A 608 -65.63 6.89 13.08
CA ASN A 608 -65.80 6.85 14.55
C ASN A 608 -65.34 5.51 15.18
N LEU A 609 -64.70 4.61 14.43
CA LEU A 609 -64.25 3.33 14.97
C LEU A 609 -62.95 3.51 15.77
N MET A 610 -63.07 3.34 17.08
CA MET A 610 -62.04 3.68 18.08
C MET A 610 -61.44 2.47 18.79
N ASN A 611 -61.69 1.24 18.33
CA ASN A 611 -61.19 0.01 18.98
C ASN A 611 -60.51 -0.96 17.98
N VAL A 612 -60.29 -0.50 16.74
CA VAL A 612 -59.86 -1.33 15.59
C VAL A 612 -58.82 -0.62 14.72
N SER A 613 -57.80 -1.35 14.26
CA SER A 613 -56.79 -0.83 13.33
C SER A 613 -57.42 -0.59 11.95
N TYR A 614 -56.90 0.41 11.23
CA TYR A 614 -57.22 0.59 9.81
C TYR A 614 -56.60 -0.49 8.93
N LEU A 615 -55.56 -1.15 9.46
CA LEU A 615 -54.94 -2.28 8.83
C LEU A 615 -55.81 -3.50 9.10
N THR A 616 -56.19 -4.20 8.03
CA THR A 616 -57.08 -5.35 8.11
C THR A 616 -56.31 -6.63 7.84
N GLU A 617 -56.56 -7.66 8.64
CA GLU A 617 -55.99 -8.99 8.44
C GLU A 617 -56.83 -9.85 7.52
N ASP A 618 -56.18 -10.72 6.74
CA ASP A 618 -56.92 -11.73 5.99
C ASP A 618 -57.61 -12.70 6.94
N ALA A 619 -58.94 -12.72 6.93
CA ALA A 619 -59.70 -13.67 7.72
C ALA A 619 -59.51 -15.12 7.22
N SER A 620 -58.94 -15.32 6.03
CA SER A 620 -58.66 -16.66 5.48
C SER A 620 -57.38 -17.32 6.03
N LEU A 621 -56.52 -16.58 6.75
CA LEU A 621 -55.18 -17.04 7.17
C LEU A 621 -55.12 -17.63 8.59
N ARG A 622 -55.87 -18.70 8.83
CA ARG A 622 -55.47 -19.70 9.84
C ARG A 622 -55.01 -20.99 9.18
N GLN A 623 -53.98 -20.92 8.34
CA GLN A 623 -53.11 -22.07 7.99
C GLN A 623 -51.90 -21.57 7.18
N LEU A 624 -50.70 -21.98 7.58
CA LEU A 624 -49.45 -21.69 6.88
C LEU A 624 -49.43 -22.52 5.59
N ARG A 625 -49.75 -21.91 4.43
CA ARG A 625 -49.71 -22.57 3.11
C ARG A 625 -48.69 -21.88 2.20
N LEU A 626 -47.70 -22.63 1.74
CA LEU A 626 -46.84 -22.29 0.60
C LEU A 626 -47.69 -22.46 -0.67
N MET A 627 -48.14 -21.35 -1.28
CA MET A 627 -48.99 -21.39 -2.47
C MET A 627 -48.17 -21.49 -3.76
N ILE A 628 -47.90 -22.70 -4.23
CA ILE A 628 -47.66 -22.95 -5.67
C ILE A 628 -49.02 -23.33 -6.28
N GLY A 629 -49.83 -22.30 -6.58
CA GLY A 629 -51.07 -22.37 -7.37
C GLY A 629 -52.31 -22.98 -6.71
N ARG A 630 -53.40 -22.19 -6.56
CA ARG A 630 -54.62 -22.25 -7.42
C ARG A 630 -55.86 -21.52 -6.84
N LEU A 631 -56.60 -20.94 -7.79
CA LEU A 631 -58.05 -20.64 -7.96
C LEU A 631 -58.87 -19.94 -6.86
N PRO A 632 -59.78 -19.01 -7.23
CA PRO A 632 -60.62 -18.28 -6.28
C PRO A 632 -61.74 -19.18 -5.74
N ILE A 633 -61.72 -19.42 -4.43
CA ILE A 633 -62.83 -20.03 -3.71
C ILE A 633 -63.84 -18.91 -3.42
N ILE A 634 -65.07 -19.02 -3.97
CA ILE A 634 -66.20 -18.18 -3.57
C ILE A 634 -66.84 -18.83 -2.34
N PRO A 635 -66.83 -18.19 -1.15
CA PRO A 635 -67.42 -18.78 0.03
C PRO A 635 -68.95 -18.82 -0.06
N ARG A 636 -69.55 -19.92 0.38
CA ARG A 636 -70.99 -20.24 0.25
C ARG A 636 -71.90 -19.48 1.24
N TYR A 637 -71.33 -18.72 2.19
CA TYR A 637 -72.07 -18.03 3.26
C TYR A 637 -71.81 -16.49 3.23
N PRO A 638 -72.84 -15.64 3.44
CA PRO A 638 -72.71 -14.17 3.37
C PRO A 638 -71.72 -13.56 4.37
N LEU A 639 -71.56 -14.16 5.56
CA LEU A 639 -70.63 -13.71 6.62
C LEU A 639 -69.15 -13.83 6.25
N PHE A 640 -68.81 -14.58 5.20
CA PHE A 640 -67.43 -14.71 4.70
C PHE A 640 -67.16 -13.84 3.46
N ARG A 641 -68.06 -12.89 3.12
CA ARG A 641 -67.81 -11.90 2.06
C ARG A 641 -66.81 -10.84 2.48
N GLU A 642 -66.65 -10.57 3.77
CA GLU A 642 -65.61 -9.68 4.29
C GLU A 642 -64.31 -10.49 4.41
N ARG A 643 -63.52 -10.49 3.32
CA ARG A 643 -62.23 -11.20 3.26
C ARG A 643 -61.23 -10.67 4.31
N TYR A 644 -61.48 -9.47 4.84
CA TYR A 644 -60.57 -8.76 5.72
C TYR A 644 -61.25 -8.38 7.02
N MET A 645 -60.58 -8.65 8.15
CA MET A 645 -61.06 -8.31 9.48
C MET A 645 -60.21 -7.19 10.07
N PRO A 646 -60.82 -6.17 10.70
CA PRO A 646 -60.06 -5.15 11.40
C PRO A 646 -59.33 -5.75 12.61
N ILE A 647 -58.07 -5.37 12.81
CA ILE A 647 -57.28 -5.87 13.93
C ILE A 647 -57.78 -5.21 15.22
N LEU A 648 -58.28 -6.03 16.15
CA LEU A 648 -58.75 -5.58 17.47
C LEU A 648 -57.59 -5.14 18.36
N TRP A 649 -57.68 -3.94 18.92
CA TRP A 649 -56.59 -3.33 19.69
C TRP A 649 -56.21 -4.06 20.98
N GLU A 650 -57.14 -4.81 21.57
CA GLU A 650 -56.94 -5.51 22.84
C GLU A 650 -56.23 -6.87 22.67
N ARG A 651 -56.04 -7.35 21.44
CA ARG A 651 -55.43 -8.67 21.17
C ARG A 651 -54.03 -8.53 20.55
N ARG A 652 -53.02 -8.59 21.42
CA ARG A 652 -51.59 -8.94 21.17
C ARG A 652 -50.69 -7.89 20.45
N TRP A 653 -49.56 -7.57 21.09
CA TRP A 653 -48.30 -6.99 20.55
C TRP A 653 -48.45 -5.87 19.50
N ASN A 654 -49.11 -4.79 19.91
CA ASN A 654 -49.60 -3.70 19.07
C ASN A 654 -48.51 -2.91 18.29
N TRP A 655 -47.35 -2.62 18.89
CA TRP A 655 -46.36 -1.73 18.28
C TRP A 655 -45.35 -2.43 17.35
N LEU A 656 -45.03 -3.72 17.55
CA LEU A 656 -44.09 -4.46 16.69
C LEU A 656 -44.62 -4.64 15.27
N ASN A 657 -45.94 -4.65 15.09
CA ASN A 657 -46.59 -4.82 13.79
C ASN A 657 -46.27 -3.70 12.80
N TYR A 658 -45.82 -2.53 13.28
CA TYR A 658 -45.46 -1.41 12.41
C TYR A 658 -44.05 -1.56 11.84
N TYR A 659 -43.16 -2.26 12.54
CA TYR A 659 -41.83 -2.57 12.04
C TYR A 659 -41.90 -3.87 11.22
N ASP A 660 -41.90 -3.74 9.89
CA ASP A 660 -41.84 -4.89 9.00
C ASP A 660 -40.44 -5.52 9.05
N PHE A 661 -40.24 -6.39 10.04
CA PHE A 661 -39.03 -7.20 10.20
C PHE A 661 -39.09 -8.50 9.36
N SER A 662 -40.14 -8.71 8.57
CA SER A 662 -40.43 -10.02 8.00
C SER A 662 -39.77 -10.24 6.64
N LEU A 663 -38.77 -11.12 6.59
CA LEU A 663 -38.39 -11.85 5.36
C LEU A 663 -39.58 -12.59 4.72
N ASN A 664 -40.69 -12.72 5.46
CA ASN A 664 -41.92 -13.41 5.09
C ASN A 664 -42.70 -12.71 3.96
N ASN A 665 -42.57 -11.39 3.81
CA ASN A 665 -43.10 -10.64 2.64
C ASN A 665 -42.28 -10.85 1.36
N PHE A 666 -41.04 -11.37 1.46
CA PHE A 666 -40.16 -11.65 0.33
C PHE A 666 -40.37 -13.07 -0.24
N LEU A 667 -40.54 -14.09 0.62
CA LEU A 667 -40.75 -15.48 0.20
C LEU A 667 -42.19 -15.81 -0.19
N LYS A 668 -43.16 -14.96 0.19
CA LYS A 668 -44.55 -15.05 -0.26
C LYS A 668 -44.73 -14.13 -1.48
N PHE A 669 -44.70 -14.69 -2.69
CA PHE A 669 -45.20 -13.98 -3.86
C PHE A 669 -46.69 -13.67 -3.68
N GLY A 670 -47.02 -12.46 -3.24
CA GLY A 670 -48.41 -11.99 -3.10
C GLY A 670 -48.65 -10.99 -1.96
N PHE A 671 -49.62 -10.10 -2.17
CA PHE A 671 -50.03 -9.01 -1.28
C PHE A 671 -50.59 -9.48 0.07
N ASN A 672 -49.73 -9.79 1.03
CA ASN A 672 -50.11 -10.07 2.42
C ASN A 672 -49.70 -8.97 3.41
N ASP A 673 -49.32 -7.79 2.90
CA ASP A 673 -49.13 -6.63 3.75
C ASP A 673 -50.50 -6.10 4.23
N LEU A 674 -50.72 -6.18 5.54
CA LEU A 674 -51.91 -5.70 6.23
C LEU A 674 -52.17 -4.21 5.95
N ARG A 675 -51.13 -3.44 5.62
CA ARG A 675 -51.18 -2.01 5.36
C ARG A 675 -51.84 -1.64 4.03
N LEU A 676 -51.87 -2.55 3.05
CA LEU A 676 -52.47 -2.32 1.73
C LEU A 676 -54.00 -2.41 1.72
N ARG A 677 -54.61 -2.81 2.83
CA ARG A 677 -56.01 -3.21 2.90
C ARG A 677 -56.87 -2.18 3.66
N ASP A 678 -56.46 -0.92 3.58
CA ASP A 678 -57.21 0.23 4.09
C ASP A 678 -58.49 0.44 3.26
N GLU A 679 -59.64 0.44 3.94
CA GLU A 679 -60.97 0.52 3.29
C GLU A 679 -61.33 1.93 2.81
N TYR A 680 -60.65 2.98 3.29
CA TYR A 680 -61.09 4.38 3.14
C TYR A 680 -60.14 5.24 2.30
N LEU A 681 -58.83 5.02 2.36
CA LEU A 681 -57.84 5.67 1.49
C LEU A 681 -56.86 4.65 0.88
N PRO A 682 -57.37 3.64 0.15
CA PRO A 682 -56.53 2.57 -0.38
C PRO A 682 -55.41 3.15 -1.23
N GLY A 683 -55.68 4.14 -2.09
CA GLY A 683 -54.68 4.70 -3.01
C GLY A 683 -53.43 5.28 -2.34
N LEU A 684 -53.57 6.25 -1.43
CA LEU A 684 -52.42 6.96 -0.83
C LEU A 684 -51.62 6.06 0.12
N VAL A 685 -52.28 5.20 0.90
CA VAL A 685 -51.60 4.22 1.75
C VAL A 685 -50.91 3.16 0.90
N THR A 686 -51.55 2.73 -0.19
CA THR A 686 -50.96 1.82 -1.18
C THR A 686 -49.69 2.42 -1.77
N VAL A 687 -49.68 3.71 -2.14
CA VAL A 687 -48.46 4.39 -2.62
C VAL A 687 -47.33 4.34 -1.59
N LEU A 688 -47.59 4.60 -0.30
CA LEU A 688 -46.57 4.52 0.76
C LEU A 688 -46.01 3.09 0.93
N VAL A 689 -46.88 2.09 0.92
CA VAL A 689 -46.46 0.69 1.09
C VAL A 689 -45.67 0.22 -0.12
N TRP A 690 -46.10 0.54 -1.35
CA TRP A 690 -45.34 0.23 -2.56
C TRP A 690 -44.00 0.93 -2.59
N TYR A 691 -43.92 2.17 -2.10
CA TYR A 691 -42.67 2.88 -1.98
C TYR A 691 -41.71 2.17 -1.01
N GLN A 692 -42.17 1.84 0.20
CA GLN A 692 -41.38 1.06 1.16
C GLN A 692 -40.96 -0.29 0.57
N TRP A 693 -41.87 -1.01 -0.11
CA TRP A 693 -41.59 -2.32 -0.68
C TRP A 693 -40.55 -2.25 -1.80
N SER A 694 -40.66 -1.26 -2.69
CA SER A 694 -39.69 -1.01 -3.76
C SER A 694 -38.30 -0.73 -3.19
N LEU A 695 -38.21 0.08 -2.14
CA LEU A 695 -36.95 0.30 -1.41
C LEU A 695 -36.45 -0.98 -0.74
N GLY A 696 -37.34 -1.79 -0.17
CA GLY A 696 -37.01 -3.08 0.44
C GLY A 696 -36.41 -4.07 -0.56
N VAL A 697 -36.92 -4.14 -1.79
CA VAL A 697 -36.36 -4.99 -2.86
C VAL A 697 -34.95 -4.53 -3.25
N VAL A 698 -34.74 -3.22 -3.39
CA VAL A 698 -33.40 -2.66 -3.68
C VAL A 698 -32.45 -2.94 -2.52
N TYR A 699 -32.89 -2.72 -1.29
CA TYR A 699 -32.13 -3.00 -0.08
C TYR A 699 -31.70 -4.47 0.00
N LEU A 700 -32.64 -5.41 -0.19
CA LEU A 700 -32.34 -6.85 -0.16
C LEU A 700 -31.37 -7.25 -1.28
N SER A 701 -31.50 -6.67 -2.46
CA SER A 701 -30.57 -6.90 -3.56
C SER A 701 -29.15 -6.46 -3.17
N LEU A 702 -29.02 -5.29 -2.56
CA LEU A 702 -27.73 -4.79 -2.04
C LEU A 702 -27.20 -5.63 -0.88
N LEU A 703 -28.07 -6.07 0.04
CA LEU A 703 -27.72 -6.92 1.16
C LEU A 703 -27.19 -8.27 0.69
N PHE A 704 -27.90 -8.95 -0.21
CA PHE A 704 -27.45 -10.23 -0.77
C PHE A 704 -26.19 -10.09 -1.60
N TRP A 705 -26.08 -9.03 -2.40
CA TRP A 705 -24.85 -8.73 -3.12
C TRP A 705 -23.67 -8.55 -2.16
N THR A 706 -23.88 -7.89 -1.03
CA THR A 706 -22.82 -7.65 -0.04
C THR A 706 -22.46 -8.91 0.73
N LEU A 707 -23.46 -9.67 1.17
CA LEU A 707 -23.27 -10.97 1.81
C LEU A 707 -22.48 -11.92 0.89
N SER A 708 -22.73 -11.88 -0.42
CA SER A 708 -21.98 -12.68 -1.40
C SER A 708 -20.48 -12.31 -1.46
N ARG A 709 -20.12 -11.06 -1.15
CA ARG A 709 -18.74 -10.56 -1.18
C ARG A 709 -18.02 -10.64 0.16
N THR A 710 -18.76 -10.69 1.28
CA THR A 710 -18.21 -10.70 2.64
C THR A 710 -18.18 -12.08 3.26
N ILE A 711 -19.08 -12.99 2.90
CA ILE A 711 -19.12 -14.35 3.46
C ILE A 711 -18.44 -15.34 2.50
N PRO A 712 -17.31 -15.95 2.90
CA PRO A 712 -16.68 -17.01 2.11
C PRO A 712 -17.66 -18.16 1.84
N GLY A 713 -17.77 -18.60 0.59
CA GLY A 713 -18.59 -19.75 0.20
C GLY A 713 -20.06 -19.45 -0.14
N LEU A 714 -20.61 -18.28 0.22
CA LEU A 714 -21.97 -17.91 -0.19
C LEU A 714 -22.09 -17.70 -1.71
N ASN A 715 -21.00 -17.32 -2.37
CA ASN A 715 -20.90 -17.23 -3.83
C ASN A 715 -21.19 -18.55 -4.55
N LEU A 716 -20.93 -19.71 -3.93
CA LEU A 716 -21.20 -21.03 -4.55
C LEU A 716 -22.71 -21.31 -4.69
N LEU A 717 -23.56 -20.70 -3.86
CA LEU A 717 -25.01 -20.87 -3.94
C LEU A 717 -25.69 -19.93 -4.95
N ILE A 718 -25.06 -18.80 -5.27
CA ILE A 718 -25.62 -17.77 -6.16
C ILE A 718 -25.13 -17.95 -7.62
N TYR A 719 -23.97 -18.61 -7.82
CA TYR A 719 -23.37 -18.87 -9.13
C TYR A 719 -23.44 -20.32 -9.61
N LEU A 720 -24.37 -21.14 -9.11
CA LEU A 720 -24.73 -22.40 -9.78
C LEU A 720 -25.41 -22.07 -11.12
N LYS A 721 -24.59 -21.96 -12.17
CA LYS A 721 -24.96 -22.09 -13.58
C LYS A 721 -23.97 -22.98 -14.28
#